data_AF-A0A6I2ZVJ9-F1
#
_entry.id   AF-A0A6I2ZVJ9-F1
#
_cell.length_a   1.000
_cell.length_b   1.000
_cell.length_c   1.000
_cell.angle_alpha   90.00
_cell.angle_beta   90.00
_cell.angle_gamma   90.00
#
_symmetry.space_group_name_H-M   'P 1'
#
loop_
_entity.id
_entity.type
_entity.pdbx_description
1 polymer ?
#
loop_
_entity_poly.entity_id
_entity_poly.type
_entity_poly.pdbx_seq_one_letter_code
_entity_poly.pdbx_strand_id
1 'polypeptide(L)'
;MTNLSNLYIEKVLSEHPIATWVLGDDLGYISLISENNRKFENSGQWSLTHSTSSLEASPPNNVPFKTSTTSKIIGSIPSSSSMDILETSVFSLDETQINSDLANLTVGFYIYINNPYTTSISLGYKYYNTGTLSDVIVTKEIPVNSSNANSWLFVSGVFDLPIVSYSNLKLLVGMTVKSGGGAGDYNFYINGLSVGQWAEEFNRTSLGITPQSISSEISLPNTLKTIVAKQYSTYQNDAYYLANESTLFSKNFGIPLVYGSSNVTKLYPNLIDTVNYPSLIFPGHGFLNERGKYNSYTAEMWIRLNTDTNVPRKIFGPISNADGLYADGGFLTLVIGKTFSSHYVGEWNRPMLIDFRFIQNNASILLNGEEVINISLNETSLSFPSEFDVDGKSQDWLGFYCYDDIHPFEIDSFALYSYSVPAEVAKRRWVWGQAVLPPESTNYSANANTAFNDYSFANYSSNYNYPNFANWNQGFFSNINTSKQFLQLPEYKLPTFYLDDISYDTWINDIHDTQEDNAEKYFTFRPNPDWNSKNCYILFNRMNVLNEDLKTFYGVFESDGTSNNEILFKIINNNTKDFFTCSITGTDVTYSINLSGIESEITTKSIEENENFTCGLNLSQISNLSGFTQINSFFSIPSNLSLYVGGDGARTYTGIIHSFGFDAEYNNKKINTSFIDSYGIFKTDTAIGNVMINHVANYTLILLYKYDLLFADIAVAGYWEDYVPLSYFGKTTKNYSGKEYYDIDSIQINLDYPEPMERSSTESVGSWTYQDLKIRYQTIDDSFYLQSYGQLDNNLYNGWDNYQDMSEDSEKYYVYNTNNNSVKTYISFQKIKNGANKNLVDFDYTELMPVTGVIEPESAYQNWDNVVFEVIDGAIIYSPKKNINKDSSLNFNEWAIVTHIDFSSDGILHNPIKFRDLQFASKVLERNDFSKIGTKFGTSLYPYRKTGNYYDFKGKNPISTYKRSTPHLYLDNNTGWHFRGSFSPLVERGLSMPVNSQQGFNFKISSVQVWLKFSETIFPTTESLILSINHKDSIYDFYLIADASTQRGRIYGIDRTTGNPLTDVVYAMNGNLVDTPYIVNENWSVLGIGFSDLLDFSNFSGRIDMTGQIMFNNLSYYLANDLQQNQQIQSRVWSEVKSGSATWQSWEDPLDLNSDGDYLDTGEHDGTWRNVNIIGTSAIYNISPDTIYNHYVGVDRIIVDDEVDGILVDPEKIKIYSDSNWSISLKTPA
;
A
#
# COMPACT_ATOMS: atom_id res chain seq x y z
N MET A 1 10.62 24.46 22.64
CA MET A 1 11.29 23.28 22.07
C MET A 1 11.67 23.67 20.67
N THR A 2 12.97 23.64 20.34
CA THR A 2 13.42 23.66 18.96
C THR A 2 12.90 22.35 18.36
N ASN A 3 11.89 22.40 17.49
CA ASN A 3 11.53 21.23 16.70
C ASN A 3 12.81 20.81 15.97
N LEU A 4 13.19 19.54 16.13
CA LEU A 4 14.31 18.94 15.39
C LEU A 4 14.05 19.20 13.91
N SER A 5 15.02 19.82 13.23
CA SER A 5 14.79 20.33 11.89
C SER A 5 14.80 19.21 10.86
N ASN A 6 13.87 19.31 9.90
CA ASN A 6 13.87 18.40 8.75
C ASN A 6 15.06 18.75 7.85
N LEU A 7 16.07 17.88 7.83
CA LEU A 7 17.33 18.07 7.10
C LEU A 7 17.15 18.29 5.59
N TYR A 8 16.16 17.66 4.98
CA TYR A 8 15.84 17.88 3.56
C TYR A 8 15.29 19.29 3.34
N ILE A 9 14.36 19.72 4.20
CA ILE A 9 13.72 21.02 4.07
C ILE A 9 14.69 22.16 4.37
N GLU A 10 15.64 21.99 5.29
CA GLU A 10 16.68 23.00 5.50
C GLU A 10 17.48 23.28 4.23
N LYS A 11 17.85 22.22 3.49
CA LYS A 11 18.55 22.35 2.21
C LYS A 11 17.67 22.98 1.14
N VAL A 12 16.41 22.55 1.04
CA VAL A 12 15.42 23.16 0.12
C VAL A 12 15.22 24.65 0.43
N LEU A 13 15.06 25.03 1.71
CA LEU A 13 14.86 26.41 2.14
C LEU A 13 16.09 27.29 1.83
N SER A 14 17.30 26.72 1.87
CA SER A 14 18.54 27.41 1.48
C SER A 14 18.54 27.85 0.00
N GLU A 15 17.69 27.22 -0.83
CA GLU A 15 17.52 27.55 -2.24
C GLU A 15 16.38 28.56 -2.49
N HIS A 16 15.82 29.17 -1.45
CA HIS A 16 14.86 30.28 -1.52
C HIS A 16 13.54 29.98 -2.29
N PRO A 17 12.74 28.98 -1.88
CA PRO A 17 11.36 28.81 -2.37
C PRO A 17 10.48 30.02 -1.98
N ILE A 18 9.37 30.22 -2.70
CA ILE A 18 8.29 31.14 -2.30
C ILE A 18 7.73 30.70 -0.94
N ALA A 19 7.38 29.42 -0.87
CA ALA A 19 6.86 28.80 0.33
C ALA A 19 7.19 27.31 0.37
N THR A 20 7.35 26.78 1.58
CA THR A 20 7.59 25.36 1.82
C THR A 20 6.91 24.95 3.12
N TRP A 21 6.39 23.73 3.15
CA TRP A 21 5.65 23.15 4.26
C TRP A 21 6.21 21.76 4.57
N VAL A 22 6.56 21.54 5.84
CA VAL A 22 7.09 20.26 6.33
C VAL A 22 6.02 19.20 6.49
N LEU A 23 4.79 19.66 6.74
CA LEU A 23 3.67 18.82 7.10
C LEU A 23 3.88 17.98 8.37
N GLY A 24 4.80 18.39 9.26
CA GLY A 24 5.04 17.76 10.55
C GLY A 24 4.16 18.28 11.70
N ASP A 25 3.04 18.93 11.38
CA ASP A 25 2.09 19.44 12.37
C ASP A 25 1.41 18.30 13.16
N ASP A 26 0.86 18.63 14.33
CA ASP A 26 0.15 17.68 15.20
C ASP A 26 -1.22 17.32 14.62
N LEU A 27 -1.24 16.34 13.72
CA LEU A 27 -2.40 15.89 12.95
C LEU A 27 -2.61 14.37 13.14
N GLY A 28 -2.53 13.90 14.38
CA GLY A 28 -2.74 12.48 14.70
C GLY A 28 -4.21 12.08 14.80
N TYR A 29 -5.02 12.89 15.49
CA TYR A 29 -6.43 12.58 15.76
C TYR A 29 -7.24 13.83 16.17
N ILE A 30 -8.57 13.76 16.02
CA ILE A 30 -9.49 14.79 16.53
C ILE A 30 -9.70 14.58 18.02
N SER A 31 -9.46 15.63 18.81
CA SER A 31 -9.72 15.63 20.25
C SER A 31 -11.23 15.70 20.50
N LEU A 32 -11.79 14.69 21.16
CA LEU A 32 -13.22 14.65 21.53
C LEU A 32 -13.53 15.44 22.80
N ILE A 33 -12.50 16.02 23.44
CA ILE A 33 -12.64 16.81 24.67
C ILE A 33 -11.86 18.12 24.59
N SER A 34 -12.43 19.16 25.19
CA SER A 34 -11.77 20.47 25.29
C SER A 34 -10.83 20.55 26.51
N GLU A 35 -9.96 21.55 26.55
CA GLU A 35 -9.14 21.83 27.75
C GLU A 35 -9.99 22.13 28.99
N ASN A 36 -11.22 22.64 28.83
CA ASN A 36 -12.13 22.82 29.96
C ASN A 36 -12.64 21.49 30.53
N ASN A 37 -12.81 20.49 29.67
CA ASN A 37 -13.25 19.15 30.06
C ASN A 37 -12.13 18.38 30.79
N ARG A 38 -10.86 18.77 30.64
CA ARG A 38 -9.70 18.17 31.33
C ARG A 38 -9.54 18.61 32.79
N LYS A 39 -10.34 19.58 33.26
CA LYS A 39 -10.28 20.15 34.61
C LYS A 39 -11.22 19.41 35.56
N PHE A 40 -10.65 18.55 36.41
CA PHE A 40 -11.43 17.75 37.36
C PHE A 40 -12.02 18.57 38.51
N GLU A 41 -11.55 19.80 38.78
CA GLU A 41 -12.13 20.69 39.81
C GLU A 41 -13.50 21.25 39.45
N ASN A 42 -13.86 21.24 38.18
CA ASN A 42 -15.12 21.84 37.72
C ASN A 42 -16.27 20.85 37.96
N SER A 43 -17.06 21.09 39.00
CA SER A 43 -18.27 20.30 39.32
C SER A 43 -19.31 20.25 38.19
N GLY A 44 -19.26 21.15 37.21
CA GLY A 44 -20.08 21.08 35.99
C GLY A 44 -19.52 20.11 34.92
N GLN A 45 -18.32 19.59 35.11
CA GLN A 45 -17.61 18.71 34.16
C GLN A 45 -17.37 17.32 34.72
N TRP A 46 -17.08 17.19 36.02
CA TRP A 46 -16.80 15.92 36.68
C TRP A 46 -17.59 15.75 37.97
N SER A 47 -18.07 14.53 38.20
CA SER A 47 -18.70 14.09 39.44
C SER A 47 -17.72 13.21 40.21
N LEU A 48 -17.33 13.68 41.39
CA LEU A 48 -16.29 13.08 42.22
C LEU A 48 -16.89 12.24 43.35
N THR A 49 -16.37 11.03 43.56
CA THR A 49 -16.80 10.12 44.63
C THR A 49 -15.60 9.76 45.50
N HIS A 50 -15.74 9.94 46.83
CA HIS A 50 -14.67 9.78 47.83
C HIS A 50 -13.44 10.68 47.60
N SER A 51 -13.56 11.75 46.84
CA SER A 51 -12.48 12.71 46.57
C SER A 51 -12.98 14.14 46.51
N THR A 52 -12.04 15.07 46.60
CA THR A 52 -12.19 16.47 46.21
C THR A 52 -11.07 16.82 45.24
N SER A 53 -11.25 17.81 44.37
CA SER A 53 -10.23 18.16 43.38
C SER A 53 -9.97 19.68 43.34
N SER A 54 -8.76 20.04 42.92
CA SER A 54 -8.29 21.43 42.75
C SER A 54 -7.24 21.49 41.66
N LEU A 55 -7.07 22.63 40.98
CA LEU A 55 -5.92 22.84 40.09
C LEU A 55 -4.60 22.95 40.86
N GLU A 56 -3.54 22.33 40.34
CA GLU A 56 -2.19 22.41 40.90
C GLU A 56 -1.34 23.40 40.11
N ALA A 57 -0.95 24.50 40.76
CA ALA A 57 -0.16 25.57 40.13
C ALA A 57 1.34 25.26 40.09
N SER A 58 1.82 24.36 40.95
CA SER A 58 3.22 23.93 40.99
C SER A 58 3.29 22.40 41.11
N PRO A 59 2.92 21.68 40.04
CA PRO A 59 2.89 20.23 40.04
C PRO A 59 4.29 19.61 40.28
N PRO A 60 4.35 18.41 40.88
CA PRO A 60 5.59 17.76 41.23
C PRO A 60 6.38 17.33 39.97
N ASN A 61 7.70 17.53 40.01
CA ASN A 61 8.64 17.24 38.91
C ASN A 61 8.28 17.98 37.60
N ASN A 62 8.98 17.70 36.50
CA ASN A 62 8.63 18.24 35.19
C ASN A 62 7.35 17.56 34.68
N VAL A 63 6.28 18.35 34.55
CA VAL A 63 5.00 17.91 33.99
C VAL A 63 5.15 17.44 32.54
N PRO A 64 4.51 16.32 32.14
CA PRO A 64 4.50 15.84 30.76
C PRO A 64 3.94 16.87 29.77
N PHE A 65 2.68 17.28 29.92
CA PHE A 65 2.06 18.30 29.07
C PHE A 65 2.05 19.67 29.76
N LYS A 66 3.03 20.50 29.43
CA LYS A 66 3.19 21.86 29.98
C LYS A 66 2.07 22.82 29.56
N THR A 67 1.40 22.55 28.45
CA THR A 67 0.31 23.37 27.90
C THR A 67 -1.05 23.00 28.46
N SER A 68 -1.18 21.85 29.14
CA SER A 68 -2.42 21.40 29.76
C SER A 68 -2.39 21.63 31.27
N THR A 69 -3.57 21.87 31.83
CA THR A 69 -3.74 22.06 33.26
C THR A 69 -3.59 20.74 34.03
N THR A 70 -2.93 20.81 35.20
CA THR A 70 -2.78 19.65 36.08
C THR A 70 -3.84 19.69 37.17
N SER A 71 -4.65 18.65 37.25
CA SER A 71 -5.66 18.48 38.30
C SER A 71 -5.07 17.69 39.46
N LYS A 72 -5.22 18.19 40.68
CA LYS A 72 -4.91 17.47 41.92
C LYS A 72 -6.20 16.89 42.49
N ILE A 73 -6.21 15.58 42.67
CA ILE A 73 -7.30 14.83 43.30
C ILE A 73 -6.85 14.49 44.72
N ILE A 74 -7.63 14.90 45.71
CA ILE A 74 -7.43 14.67 47.14
C ILE A 74 -8.43 13.58 47.55
N GLY A 75 -7.94 12.35 47.64
CA GLY A 75 -8.71 11.19 48.05
C GLY A 75 -9.04 11.21 49.55
N SER A 76 -10.21 10.68 49.90
CA SER A 76 -10.63 10.47 51.28
C SER A 76 -9.84 9.33 51.91
N ILE A 77 -9.62 9.37 53.22
CA ILE A 77 -8.96 8.29 53.95
C ILE A 77 -9.87 7.06 53.93
N PRO A 78 -9.39 5.88 53.47
CA PRO A 78 -10.17 4.65 53.43
C PRO A 78 -10.73 4.28 54.81
N SER A 79 -12.05 4.09 54.89
CA SER A 79 -12.73 3.60 56.11
C SER A 79 -12.78 2.07 56.19
N SER A 80 -12.44 1.39 55.09
CA SER A 80 -12.35 -0.06 54.90
C SER A 80 -10.96 -0.46 54.38
N SER A 81 -10.68 -1.77 54.27
CA SER A 81 -9.39 -2.30 53.79
C SER A 81 -8.97 -1.77 52.41
N SER A 82 -9.94 -1.51 51.53
CA SER A 82 -9.79 -0.84 50.25
C SER A 82 -10.93 0.17 50.02
N MET A 83 -10.70 1.17 49.19
CA MET A 83 -11.67 2.18 48.76
C MET A 83 -11.40 2.56 47.30
N ASP A 84 -12.47 2.72 46.53
CA ASP A 84 -12.41 3.25 45.18
C ASP A 84 -12.72 4.75 45.18
N ILE A 85 -11.80 5.51 44.60
CA ILE A 85 -11.97 6.91 44.24
C ILE A 85 -12.41 6.91 42.78
N LEU A 86 -13.57 7.49 42.49
CA LEU A 86 -14.18 7.43 41.16
C LEU A 86 -14.54 8.83 40.66
N GLU A 87 -14.04 9.16 39.48
CA GLU A 87 -14.29 10.39 38.75
C GLU A 87 -15.07 10.06 37.47
N THR A 88 -16.30 10.55 37.35
CA THR A 88 -17.14 10.33 36.16
C THR A 88 -17.46 11.66 35.48
N SER A 89 -17.35 11.73 34.15
CA SER A 89 -17.71 12.95 33.43
C SER A 89 -19.20 13.25 33.55
N VAL A 90 -19.53 14.53 33.71
CA VAL A 90 -20.91 15.02 33.70
C VAL A 90 -21.37 15.22 32.25
N PHE A 91 -20.47 15.69 31.38
CA PHE A 91 -20.68 15.78 29.94
C PHE A 91 -20.63 14.40 29.29
N SER A 92 -21.39 14.23 28.20
CA SER A 92 -21.29 13.07 27.31
C SER A 92 -20.51 13.44 26.05
N LEU A 93 -19.81 12.46 25.46
CA LEU A 93 -19.30 12.60 24.10
C LEU A 93 -20.47 12.63 23.12
N ASP A 94 -20.45 13.56 22.18
CA ASP A 94 -21.51 13.71 21.17
C ASP A 94 -21.37 12.62 20.11
N GLU A 95 -22.46 11.90 19.83
CA GLU A 95 -22.49 10.85 18.82
C GLU A 95 -22.19 11.40 17.42
N THR A 96 -22.52 12.67 17.13
CA THR A 96 -22.21 13.28 15.82
C THR A 96 -20.73 13.60 15.63
N GLN A 97 -19.93 13.58 16.70
CA GLN A 97 -18.48 13.82 16.67
C GLN A 97 -17.68 12.51 16.62
N ILE A 98 -18.35 11.37 16.80
CA ILE A 98 -17.73 10.04 16.76
C ILE A 98 -17.96 9.46 15.37
N ASN A 99 -16.87 9.11 14.69
CA ASN A 99 -16.93 8.40 13.42
C ASN A 99 -17.21 6.91 13.69
N SER A 100 -18.32 6.39 13.14
CA SER A 100 -18.71 4.99 13.26
C SER A 100 -17.71 4.02 12.65
N ASP A 101 -17.01 4.42 11.59
CA ASP A 101 -16.11 3.57 10.80
C ASP A 101 -14.82 3.25 11.57
N LEU A 102 -14.41 4.13 12.49
CA LEU A 102 -13.20 3.94 13.29
C LEU A 102 -13.41 2.99 14.49
N ALA A 103 -14.67 2.63 14.81
CA ALA A 103 -15.14 1.62 15.77
C ALA A 103 -14.63 1.66 17.24
N ASN A 104 -13.51 2.33 17.53
CA ASN A 104 -12.78 2.26 18.79
C ASN A 104 -12.46 3.66 19.31
N LEU A 105 -12.51 3.80 20.64
CA LEU A 105 -12.17 5.00 21.39
C LEU A 105 -10.91 4.75 22.22
N THR A 106 -9.95 5.67 22.15
CA THR A 106 -8.76 5.65 22.99
C THR A 106 -8.87 6.71 24.09
N VAL A 107 -8.48 6.34 25.31
CA VAL A 107 -8.37 7.26 26.45
C VAL A 107 -6.98 7.11 27.07
N GLY A 108 -6.29 8.22 27.34
CA GLY A 108 -4.98 8.22 27.97
C GLY A 108 -4.73 9.46 28.84
N PHE A 109 -3.86 9.34 29.83
CA PHE A 109 -3.39 10.46 30.65
C PHE A 109 -2.12 10.11 31.43
N TYR A 110 -1.45 11.14 31.93
CA TYR A 110 -0.38 10.98 32.91
C TYR A 110 -0.91 11.16 34.32
N ILE A 111 -0.50 10.27 35.22
CA ILE A 111 -0.81 10.33 36.65
C ILE A 111 0.47 10.30 37.48
N TYR A 112 0.55 11.17 38.48
CA TYR A 112 1.60 11.16 39.49
C TYR A 112 1.04 10.63 40.80
N ILE A 113 1.63 9.54 41.29
CA ILE A 113 1.22 8.88 42.53
C ILE A 113 2.28 9.17 43.58
N ASN A 114 1.92 9.87 44.65
CA ASN A 114 2.83 10.25 45.73
C ASN A 114 2.85 9.25 46.90
N ASN A 115 2.23 8.08 46.73
CA ASN A 115 1.95 7.15 47.81
C ASN A 115 2.11 5.68 47.42
N PRO A 116 2.43 4.80 48.38
CA PRO A 116 2.52 3.35 48.17
C PRO A 116 1.19 2.61 48.40
N TYR A 117 0.10 3.34 48.63
CA TYR A 117 -1.20 2.77 49.01
C TYR A 117 -2.13 2.52 47.80
N THR A 118 -1.77 3.03 46.62
CA THR A 118 -2.52 2.81 45.39
C THR A 118 -2.29 1.39 44.88
N THR A 119 -3.35 0.65 44.61
CA THR A 119 -3.29 -0.73 44.11
C THR A 119 -3.52 -0.81 42.60
N SER A 120 -4.45 -0.02 42.08
CA SER A 120 -4.78 0.01 40.65
C SER A 120 -5.38 1.35 40.22
N ILE A 121 -5.29 1.62 38.92
CA ILE A 121 -5.96 2.73 38.23
C ILE A 121 -6.96 2.13 37.25
N SER A 122 -8.19 2.63 37.25
CA SER A 122 -9.21 2.26 36.27
C SER A 122 -9.47 3.42 35.31
N LEU A 123 -9.67 3.11 34.03
CA LEU A 123 -10.12 4.09 33.04
C LEU A 123 -11.11 3.44 32.06
N GLY A 124 -11.98 4.25 31.47
CA GLY A 124 -12.92 3.78 30.45
C GLY A 124 -14.10 4.72 30.28
N TYR A 125 -15.27 4.16 29.99
CA TYR A 125 -16.49 4.93 29.83
C TYR A 125 -17.73 4.20 30.35
N LYS A 126 -18.80 4.97 30.53
CA LYS A 126 -20.13 4.53 30.94
C LYS A 126 -21.14 5.01 29.90
N TYR A 127 -22.06 4.15 29.47
CA TYR A 127 -23.12 4.53 28.54
C TYR A 127 -24.47 3.98 28.99
N TYR A 128 -25.55 4.59 28.50
CA TYR A 128 -26.91 4.10 28.70
C TYR A 128 -27.33 3.23 27.52
N ASN A 129 -27.54 1.93 27.76
CA ASN A 129 -28.04 1.01 26.74
C ASN A 129 -29.55 1.23 26.58
N THR A 130 -29.96 1.72 25.41
CA THR A 130 -31.37 2.03 25.13
C THR A 130 -32.25 0.79 24.95
N GLY A 131 -31.65 -0.36 24.63
CA GLY A 131 -32.35 -1.64 24.51
C GLY A 131 -32.63 -2.33 25.85
N THR A 132 -31.65 -2.32 26.77
CA THR A 132 -31.80 -2.94 28.10
C THR A 132 -32.24 -1.96 29.19
N LEU A 133 -32.33 -0.66 28.87
CA LEU A 133 -32.70 0.43 29.77
C LEU A 133 -31.81 0.52 31.01
N SER A 134 -30.52 0.23 30.86
CA SER A 134 -29.55 0.16 31.96
C SER A 134 -28.23 0.84 31.61
N ASP A 135 -27.59 1.41 32.63
CA ASP A 135 -26.22 1.89 32.53
C ASP A 135 -25.24 0.70 32.44
N VAL A 136 -24.31 0.76 31.49
CA VAL A 136 -23.22 -0.21 31.33
C VAL A 136 -21.88 0.52 31.50
N ILE A 137 -20.99 -0.05 32.30
CA ILE A 137 -19.64 0.47 32.56
C ILE A 137 -18.63 -0.43 31.86
N VAL A 138 -17.75 0.17 31.06
CA VAL A 138 -16.66 -0.51 30.36
C VAL A 138 -15.35 0.13 30.83
N THR A 139 -14.54 -0.61 31.59
CA THR A 139 -13.30 -0.10 32.18
C THR A 139 -12.16 -1.11 32.09
N LYS A 140 -10.93 -0.60 31.94
CA LYS A 140 -9.67 -1.34 32.04
C LYS A 140 -9.00 -0.97 33.37
N GLU A 141 -8.63 -1.97 34.16
CA GLU A 141 -7.84 -1.79 35.37
C GLU A 141 -6.36 -2.02 35.09
N ILE A 142 -5.52 -1.14 35.62
CA ILE A 142 -4.06 -1.15 35.48
C ILE A 142 -3.47 -1.26 36.89
N PRO A 143 -2.74 -2.35 37.22
CA PRO A 143 -2.12 -2.50 38.53
C PRO A 143 -0.98 -1.50 38.73
N VAL A 144 -0.82 -1.01 39.96
CA VAL A 144 0.26 -0.08 40.35
C VAL A 144 1.18 -0.75 41.36
N ASN A 145 2.48 -0.71 41.12
CA ASN A 145 3.49 -1.25 42.02
C ASN A 145 4.11 -0.14 42.89
N SER A 146 4.66 -0.50 44.06
CA SER A 146 5.26 0.46 44.99
C SER A 146 6.49 1.20 44.42
N SER A 147 7.13 0.65 43.38
CA SER A 147 8.22 1.30 42.64
C SER A 147 7.77 2.46 41.74
N ASN A 148 6.47 2.58 41.45
CA ASN A 148 5.91 3.68 40.65
C ASN A 148 5.69 4.96 41.47
N ALA A 149 5.83 4.89 42.80
CA ALA A 149 5.66 6.05 43.67
C ALA A 149 6.68 7.16 43.34
N ASN A 150 6.23 8.40 43.39
CA ASN A 150 7.00 9.62 43.12
C ASN A 150 7.48 9.83 41.67
N SER A 151 6.84 9.18 40.68
CA SER A 151 7.09 9.40 39.26
C SER A 151 5.79 9.60 38.47
N TRP A 152 5.91 10.22 37.28
CA TRP A 152 4.79 10.33 36.34
C TRP A 152 4.63 9.02 35.58
N LEU A 153 3.48 8.38 35.75
CA LEU A 153 3.09 7.17 35.04
C LEU A 153 2.12 7.55 33.91
N PHE A 154 2.39 7.06 32.70
CA PHE A 154 1.41 7.15 31.61
C PHE A 154 0.48 5.94 31.66
N VAL A 155 -0.83 6.19 31.57
CA VAL A 155 -1.85 5.14 31.49
C VAL A 155 -2.75 5.38 30.29
N SER A 156 -3.10 4.30 29.58
CA SER A 156 -4.00 4.36 28.43
C SER A 156 -4.78 3.07 28.21
N GLY A 157 -5.87 3.18 27.45
CA GLY A 157 -6.73 2.07 27.07
C GLY A 157 -7.46 2.36 25.77
N VAL A 158 -7.66 1.29 24.99
CA VAL A 158 -8.50 1.27 23.79
C VAL A 158 -9.78 0.53 24.15
N PHE A 159 -10.92 1.10 23.77
CA PHE A 159 -12.23 0.57 24.09
C PHE A 159 -13.08 0.55 22.83
N ASP A 160 -13.67 -0.61 22.52
CA ASP A 160 -14.62 -0.72 21.41
C ASP A 160 -15.88 0.10 21.72
N LEU A 161 -16.46 0.73 20.71
CA LEU A 161 -17.73 1.42 20.83
C LEU A 161 -18.88 0.41 21.01
N PRO A 162 -19.97 0.77 21.71
CA PRO A 162 -21.09 -0.16 21.86
C PRO A 162 -21.73 -0.50 20.51
N ILE A 163 -21.89 -1.79 20.24
CA ILE A 163 -22.49 -2.32 19.00
C ILE A 163 -24.02 -2.18 19.00
N VAL A 164 -24.61 -1.87 20.15
CA VAL A 164 -26.05 -1.68 20.38
C VAL A 164 -26.38 -0.19 20.44
N SER A 165 -27.62 0.22 20.15
CA SER A 165 -28.04 1.61 20.31
C SER A 165 -27.80 2.12 21.74
N TYR A 166 -26.90 3.09 21.88
CA TYR A 166 -26.51 3.69 23.15
C TYR A 166 -26.82 5.19 23.17
N SER A 167 -26.72 5.79 24.35
CA SER A 167 -26.72 7.24 24.53
C SER A 167 -25.91 7.61 25.78
N ASN A 168 -25.59 8.89 25.96
CA ASN A 168 -24.91 9.43 27.15
C ASN A 168 -23.57 8.74 27.46
N LEU A 169 -22.69 8.60 26.45
CA LEU A 169 -21.35 8.06 26.66
C LEU A 169 -20.50 9.04 27.50
N LYS A 170 -20.19 8.66 28.74
CA LYS A 170 -19.47 9.45 29.75
C LYS A 170 -18.13 8.81 30.09
N LEU A 171 -17.09 9.62 30.26
CA LEU A 171 -15.76 9.15 30.63
C LEU A 171 -15.68 8.78 32.11
N LEU A 172 -14.83 7.81 32.43
CA LEU A 172 -14.63 7.31 33.78
C LEU A 172 -13.14 7.14 34.05
N VAL A 173 -12.67 7.68 35.17
CA VAL A 173 -11.33 7.52 35.71
C VAL A 173 -11.44 7.15 37.19
N GLY A 174 -10.76 6.11 37.64
CA GLY A 174 -10.80 5.67 39.03
C GLY A 174 -9.44 5.24 39.56
N MET A 175 -9.31 5.25 40.88
CA MET A 175 -8.12 4.82 41.62
C MET A 175 -8.57 3.97 42.80
N THR A 176 -8.06 2.75 42.90
CA THR A 176 -8.29 1.88 44.05
C THR A 176 -7.12 2.01 45.02
N VAL A 177 -7.43 2.29 46.29
CA VAL A 177 -6.45 2.53 47.35
C VAL A 177 -6.69 1.63 48.56
N LYS A 178 -5.62 1.24 49.26
CA LYS A 178 -5.69 0.48 50.52
C LYS A 178 -5.56 1.37 51.76
N SER A 179 -6.17 0.94 52.87
CA SER A 179 -6.00 1.62 54.15
C SER A 179 -4.56 1.51 54.67
N GLY A 180 -4.00 2.60 55.19
CA GLY A 180 -2.68 2.58 55.84
C GLY A 180 -1.93 3.91 55.83
N GLY A 181 -2.39 4.91 55.08
CA GLY A 181 -1.83 6.27 55.01
C GLY A 181 -2.63 7.29 55.81
N GLY A 182 -2.01 8.45 56.07
CA GLY A 182 -2.62 9.62 56.70
C GLY A 182 -3.19 10.63 55.70
N ALA A 183 -3.60 11.80 56.21
CA ALA A 183 -4.10 12.89 55.39
C ALA A 183 -2.99 13.41 54.44
N GLY A 184 -3.25 13.40 53.13
CA GLY A 184 -2.30 13.81 52.10
C GLY A 184 -1.55 12.65 51.41
N ASP A 185 -1.62 11.43 51.98
CA ASP A 185 -1.09 10.21 51.37
C ASP A 185 -1.99 9.66 50.27
N TYR A 186 -3.15 10.25 50.02
CA TYR A 186 -4.10 9.84 48.98
C TYR A 186 -4.27 10.94 47.92
N ASN A 187 -3.19 11.65 47.60
CA ASN A 187 -3.19 12.70 46.60
C ASN A 187 -2.70 12.18 45.24
N PHE A 188 -3.43 12.50 44.18
CA PHE A 188 -3.09 12.14 42.81
C PHE A 188 -2.99 13.41 41.96
N TYR A 189 -2.08 13.43 41.00
CA TYR A 189 -2.02 14.52 40.02
C TYR A 189 -2.24 13.96 38.64
N ILE A 190 -3.24 14.46 37.92
CA ILE A 190 -3.56 14.05 36.55
C ILE A 190 -3.21 15.19 35.61
N ASN A 191 -2.50 14.88 34.52
CA ASN A 191 -2.12 15.82 33.48
C ASN A 191 -2.36 15.21 32.09
N GLY A 192 -2.88 16.04 31.18
CA GLY A 192 -3.01 15.69 29.76
C GLY A 192 -3.97 14.54 29.48
N LEU A 193 -5.21 14.61 29.98
CA LEU A 193 -6.27 13.68 29.56
C LEU A 193 -6.54 13.84 28.06
N SER A 194 -6.28 12.77 27.31
CA SER A 194 -6.50 12.65 25.87
C SER A 194 -7.61 11.64 25.59
N VAL A 195 -8.50 12.02 24.66
CA VAL A 195 -9.63 11.19 24.22
C VAL A 195 -9.83 11.41 22.73
N GLY A 196 -9.79 10.33 21.95
CA GLY A 196 -9.93 10.37 20.51
C GLY A 196 -10.02 8.98 19.90
N GLN A 197 -10.34 8.91 18.61
CA GLN A 197 -10.35 7.66 17.86
C GLN A 197 -9.00 7.44 17.16
N TRP A 198 -8.50 6.21 17.22
CA TRP A 198 -7.22 5.80 16.62
C TRP A 198 -6.04 6.70 17.06
N ALA A 199 -6.01 7.03 18.36
CA ALA A 199 -5.08 8.00 18.96
C ALA A 199 -3.93 7.34 19.74
N GLU A 200 -3.81 6.02 19.72
CA GLU A 200 -2.91 5.23 20.58
C GLU A 200 -1.45 5.66 20.47
N GLU A 201 -0.97 5.91 19.25
CA GLU A 201 0.40 6.33 18.95
C GLU A 201 0.71 7.77 19.45
N PHE A 202 -0.33 8.58 19.68
CA PHE A 202 -0.19 10.01 19.91
C PHE A 202 -0.46 10.45 21.36
N ASN A 203 -1.18 9.65 22.15
CA ASN A 203 -1.64 10.07 23.48
C ASN A 203 -0.53 10.47 24.46
N ARG A 204 0.72 10.01 24.25
CA ARG A 204 1.88 10.41 25.07
C ARG A 204 2.45 11.78 24.69
N THR A 205 2.29 12.20 23.45
CA THR A 205 2.97 13.36 22.86
C THR A 205 1.99 14.46 22.43
N SER A 206 0.72 14.13 22.23
CA SER A 206 -0.33 15.00 21.72
C SER A 206 -1.66 14.84 22.46
N LEU A 207 -2.37 15.96 22.64
CA LEU A 207 -3.72 16.03 23.21
C LEU A 207 -4.82 16.04 22.12
N GLY A 208 -4.42 15.86 20.86
CA GLY A 208 -5.29 15.92 19.70
C GLY A 208 -5.64 17.35 19.31
N ILE A 209 -6.24 17.48 18.13
CA ILE A 209 -6.59 18.78 17.56
C ILE A 209 -8.10 18.95 17.44
N THR A 210 -8.56 20.20 17.53
CA THR A 210 -9.97 20.55 17.32
C THR A 210 -10.09 21.30 15.99
N PRO A 211 -10.78 20.74 14.98
CA PRO A 211 -10.97 21.39 13.69
C PRO A 211 -11.69 22.74 13.83
N GLN A 212 -11.30 23.72 13.02
CA GLN A 212 -11.92 25.04 12.96
C GLN A 212 -12.78 25.17 11.70
N SER A 213 -13.71 26.13 11.66
CA SER A 213 -14.50 26.33 10.42
C SER A 213 -13.61 26.93 9.34
N ILE A 214 -13.79 26.47 8.09
CA ILE A 214 -13.07 27.02 6.95
C ILE A 214 -13.31 28.53 6.82
N SER A 215 -12.29 29.28 6.39
CA SER A 215 -12.43 30.70 6.10
C SER A 215 -13.48 30.92 5.01
N SER A 216 -14.40 31.87 5.21
CA SER A 216 -15.40 32.25 4.20
C SER A 216 -14.78 32.86 2.93
N GLU A 217 -13.49 33.17 2.95
CA GLU A 217 -12.73 33.70 1.82
C GLU A 217 -12.27 32.61 0.83
N ILE A 218 -12.32 31.33 1.18
CA ILE A 218 -11.89 30.23 0.30
C ILE A 218 -13.10 29.69 -0.47
N SER A 219 -12.97 29.49 -1.78
CA SER A 219 -14.01 28.95 -2.67
C SER A 219 -14.25 27.44 -2.48
N LEU A 220 -14.52 27.02 -1.25
CA LEU A 220 -14.89 25.65 -0.87
C LEU A 220 -16.17 25.66 0.00
N PRO A 221 -16.86 24.52 0.16
CA PRO A 221 -18.06 24.43 0.99
C PRO A 221 -17.82 24.86 2.44
N ASN A 222 -18.70 25.72 2.97
CA ASN A 222 -18.61 26.22 4.36
C ASN A 222 -18.86 25.13 5.42
N THR A 223 -19.32 23.94 5.03
CA THR A 223 -19.50 22.78 5.90
C THR A 223 -18.16 22.13 6.28
N LEU A 224 -17.11 22.36 5.49
CA LEU A 224 -15.78 21.85 5.76
C LEU A 224 -15.14 22.55 6.97
N LYS A 225 -14.33 21.77 7.67
CA LYS A 225 -13.45 22.22 8.74
C LYS A 225 -12.01 22.19 8.26
N THR A 226 -11.17 22.98 8.92
CA THR A 226 -9.76 23.09 8.59
C THR A 226 -8.89 23.04 9.83
N ILE A 227 -7.66 22.59 9.60
CA ILE A 227 -6.55 22.65 10.54
C ILE A 227 -5.41 23.34 9.82
N VAL A 228 -4.79 24.32 10.49
CA VAL A 228 -3.72 25.12 9.92
C VAL A 228 -2.44 24.29 9.79
N ALA A 229 -1.89 24.23 8.58
CA ALA A 229 -0.57 23.71 8.27
C ALA A 229 0.40 24.88 8.11
N LYS A 230 1.38 24.99 9.01
CA LYS A 230 2.24 26.19 9.05
C LYS A 230 3.33 26.14 8.00
N GLN A 231 3.56 27.28 7.34
CA GLN A 231 4.72 27.44 6.46
C GLN A 231 6.02 27.32 7.28
N TYR A 232 7.00 26.61 6.74
CA TYR A 232 8.35 26.52 7.30
C TYR A 232 9.19 27.74 6.90
N SER A 233 8.73 28.93 7.31
CA SER A 233 9.46 30.20 7.16
C SER A 233 8.97 31.24 8.18
N THR A 234 9.49 32.47 8.12
CA THR A 234 9.01 33.58 8.96
C THR A 234 7.75 34.26 8.41
N TYR A 235 7.33 33.94 7.19
CA TYR A 235 6.12 34.47 6.56
C TYR A 235 4.89 33.66 6.96
N GLN A 236 3.72 34.31 7.05
CA GLN A 236 2.44 33.67 7.36
C GLN A 236 1.64 33.42 6.08
N ASN A 237 1.95 32.35 5.36
CA ASN A 237 1.07 31.80 4.33
C ASN A 237 0.67 30.38 4.74
N ASP A 238 -0.37 30.30 5.55
CA ASP A 238 -0.84 29.05 6.10
C ASP A 238 -1.55 28.21 5.03
N ALA A 239 -1.22 26.92 5.01
CA ALA A 239 -1.95 25.90 4.27
C ALA A 239 -3.01 25.27 5.19
N TYR A 240 -3.90 24.45 4.64
CA TYR A 240 -4.99 23.85 5.43
C TYR A 240 -5.18 22.37 5.13
N TYR A 241 -5.09 21.56 6.19
CA TYR A 241 -5.63 20.21 6.21
C TYR A 241 -7.15 20.30 6.30
N LEU A 242 -7.87 19.59 5.43
CA LEU A 242 -9.33 19.60 5.42
C LEU A 242 -9.87 18.46 6.31
N ALA A 243 -10.99 18.74 6.96
CA ALA A 243 -11.64 17.85 7.91
C ALA A 243 -13.15 18.10 7.93
N ASN A 244 -13.89 17.25 8.63
CA ASN A 244 -15.24 17.55 9.11
C ASN A 244 -15.25 17.48 10.66
N GLU A 245 -16.43 17.40 11.28
CA GLU A 245 -16.55 17.36 12.76
C GLU A 245 -16.00 16.06 13.38
N SER A 246 -15.99 14.94 12.63
CA SER A 246 -15.65 13.59 13.14
C SER A 246 -14.45 12.93 12.45
N THR A 247 -13.99 13.46 11.32
CA THR A 247 -13.07 12.82 10.38
C THR A 247 -12.02 13.79 9.88
N LEU A 248 -10.76 13.36 9.88
CA LEU A 248 -9.66 14.03 9.21
C LEU A 248 -9.47 13.42 7.83
N PHE A 249 -9.43 14.25 6.77
CA PHE A 249 -9.10 13.78 5.43
C PHE A 249 -7.59 13.65 5.19
N SER A 250 -6.79 14.00 6.20
CA SER A 250 -5.34 13.82 6.19
C SER A 250 -4.84 13.56 7.61
N LYS A 251 -3.92 12.61 7.79
CA LYS A 251 -3.37 12.23 9.09
C LYS A 251 -1.85 12.05 9.02
N ASN A 252 -1.15 12.54 10.02
CA ASN A 252 0.31 12.45 10.11
C ASN A 252 0.72 11.25 10.96
N PHE A 253 1.16 10.16 10.32
CA PHE A 253 1.60 8.94 11.00
C PHE A 253 2.43 8.04 10.06
N GLY A 254 3.11 7.03 10.62
CA GLY A 254 3.84 6.03 9.83
C GLY A 254 5.28 6.44 9.46
N ILE A 255 5.89 5.63 8.60
CA ILE A 255 7.28 5.80 8.17
C ILE A 255 7.38 6.97 7.17
N PRO A 256 8.27 7.96 7.38
CA PRO A 256 8.44 9.09 6.49
C PRO A 256 8.90 8.67 5.09
N LEU A 257 8.55 9.47 4.08
CA LEU A 257 9.10 9.29 2.73
C LEU A 257 10.51 9.84 2.65
N VAL A 258 10.79 10.95 3.35
CA VAL A 258 12.05 11.69 3.27
C VAL A 258 12.88 11.49 4.54
N TYR A 259 14.18 11.30 4.37
CA TYR A 259 15.10 11.29 5.51
C TYR A 259 15.15 12.64 6.24
N GLY A 260 14.99 12.61 7.55
CA GLY A 260 14.89 13.79 8.40
C GLY A 260 13.45 14.22 8.71
N SER A 261 12.43 13.63 8.06
CA SER A 261 11.03 13.79 8.46
C SER A 261 10.69 12.85 9.62
N SER A 262 9.75 13.24 10.50
CA SER A 262 9.30 12.43 11.64
C SER A 262 8.13 11.50 11.33
N ASN A 263 7.36 11.81 10.29
CA ASN A 263 6.15 11.11 9.87
C ASN A 263 5.88 11.39 8.39
N VAL A 264 4.81 10.80 7.86
CA VAL A 264 4.27 11.10 6.54
C VAL A 264 2.81 11.55 6.66
N THR A 265 2.35 12.45 5.78
CA THR A 265 0.95 12.84 5.70
C THR A 265 0.19 11.88 4.79
N LYS A 266 -0.64 11.03 5.36
CA LYS A 266 -1.54 10.14 4.60
C LYS A 266 -2.85 10.86 4.31
N LEU A 267 -3.35 10.75 3.07
CA LEU A 267 -4.60 11.33 2.63
C LEU A 267 -5.73 10.30 2.57
N TYR A 268 -6.94 10.77 2.83
CA TYR A 268 -8.19 10.02 2.72
C TYR A 268 -9.18 10.79 1.84
N PRO A 269 -10.09 10.11 1.12
CA PRO A 269 -11.05 10.76 0.23
C PRO A 269 -11.97 11.74 0.97
N ASN A 270 -12.28 12.88 0.33
CA ASN A 270 -13.16 13.91 0.87
C ASN A 270 -14.39 14.04 -0.01
N LEU A 271 -15.30 13.09 0.15
CA LEU A 271 -16.54 13.00 -0.63
C LEU A 271 -17.68 13.72 0.10
N ILE A 272 -18.27 14.72 -0.56
CA ILE A 272 -19.49 15.39 -0.11
C ILE A 272 -20.49 15.38 -1.27
N ASP A 273 -21.66 14.76 -1.08
CA ASP A 273 -22.74 14.69 -2.07
C ASP A 273 -22.24 14.26 -3.47
N THR A 274 -21.40 13.21 -3.54
CA THR A 274 -20.73 12.65 -4.74
C THR A 274 -19.61 13.47 -5.36
N VAL A 275 -19.34 14.69 -4.88
CA VAL A 275 -18.22 15.52 -5.32
C VAL A 275 -17.00 15.26 -4.44
N ASN A 276 -15.85 14.98 -5.07
CA ASN A 276 -14.58 14.83 -4.36
C ASN A 276 -13.87 16.18 -4.24
N TYR A 277 -13.71 16.64 -3.00
CA TYR A 277 -12.95 17.84 -2.66
C TYR A 277 -11.49 17.46 -2.33
N PRO A 278 -10.56 18.43 -2.32
CA PRO A 278 -9.21 18.14 -1.86
C PRO A 278 -9.20 17.71 -0.37
N SER A 279 -8.19 16.96 0.02
CA SER A 279 -7.93 16.58 1.42
C SER A 279 -6.98 17.56 2.10
N LEU A 280 -6.13 18.23 1.33
CA LEU A 280 -5.12 19.20 1.77
C LEU A 280 -5.00 20.30 0.71
N ILE A 281 -4.97 21.56 1.14
CA ILE A 281 -4.85 22.73 0.26
C ILE A 281 -3.68 23.64 0.64
N PHE A 282 -3.07 24.24 -0.37
CA PHE A 282 -1.95 25.19 -0.28
C PHE A 282 -2.27 26.48 -1.04
N PRO A 283 -1.80 27.64 -0.57
CA PRO A 283 -1.87 28.89 -1.33
C PRO A 283 -1.16 28.74 -2.70
N GLY A 284 -1.84 29.11 -3.79
CA GLY A 284 -1.35 28.92 -5.15
C GLY A 284 -0.31 29.96 -5.62
N HIS A 285 -0.34 31.17 -5.06
CA HIS A 285 0.53 32.29 -5.47
C HIS A 285 0.53 32.57 -6.99
N GLY A 286 -0.60 32.30 -7.66
CA GLY A 286 -0.78 32.44 -9.10
C GLY A 286 -0.44 31.19 -9.94
N PHE A 287 0.01 30.09 -9.33
CA PHE A 287 0.28 28.85 -10.06
C PHE A 287 -1.02 28.27 -10.63
N LEU A 288 -1.06 28.05 -11.96
CA LEU A 288 -2.26 27.62 -12.69
C LEU A 288 -3.49 28.53 -12.47
N ASN A 289 -3.25 29.83 -12.27
CA ASN A 289 -4.27 30.86 -12.15
C ASN A 289 -3.97 31.99 -13.13
N GLU A 290 -5.00 32.72 -13.59
CA GLU A 290 -4.82 33.87 -14.49
C GLU A 290 -3.85 34.92 -13.92
N ARG A 291 -3.79 35.08 -12.59
CA ARG A 291 -2.85 35.98 -11.92
C ARG A 291 -1.38 35.66 -12.20
N GLY A 292 -1.03 34.38 -12.31
CA GLY A 292 0.36 33.93 -12.52
C GLY A 292 0.64 33.35 -13.90
N LYS A 293 -0.31 33.45 -14.84
CA LYS A 293 -0.23 32.88 -16.19
C LYS A 293 1.04 33.15 -16.98
N TYR A 294 1.70 34.29 -16.77
CA TYR A 294 2.93 34.69 -17.47
C TYR A 294 4.20 34.50 -16.64
N ASN A 295 4.08 33.98 -15.42
CA ASN A 295 5.21 33.71 -14.53
C ASN A 295 5.70 32.28 -14.70
N SER A 296 6.94 32.03 -14.27
CA SER A 296 7.50 30.68 -14.20
C SER A 296 7.42 30.17 -12.76
N TYR A 297 7.02 28.92 -12.61
CA TYR A 297 6.85 28.27 -11.31
C TYR A 297 7.35 26.82 -11.35
N THR A 298 7.75 26.33 -10.18
CA THR A 298 7.90 24.89 -9.94
C THR A 298 7.17 24.53 -8.65
N ALA A 299 6.26 23.55 -8.70
CA ALA A 299 5.70 22.90 -7.52
C ALA A 299 6.43 21.56 -7.31
N GLU A 300 7.09 21.40 -6.17
CA GLU A 300 7.87 20.23 -5.79
C GLU A 300 7.18 19.50 -4.64
N MET A 301 7.06 18.18 -4.75
CA MET A 301 6.38 17.34 -3.75
C MET A 301 6.95 15.93 -3.71
N TRP A 302 7.08 15.36 -2.51
CA TRP A 302 7.25 13.91 -2.35
C TRP A 302 5.91 13.22 -2.25
N ILE A 303 5.70 12.21 -3.07
CA ILE A 303 4.46 11.43 -3.11
C ILE A 303 4.81 9.94 -3.11
N ARG A 304 4.03 9.17 -2.36
CA ARG A 304 3.87 7.73 -2.57
C ARG A 304 2.39 7.46 -2.76
N LEU A 305 2.02 6.89 -3.90
CA LEU A 305 0.65 6.41 -4.10
C LEU A 305 0.62 5.11 -4.89
N ASN A 306 -0.44 4.34 -4.71
CA ASN A 306 -0.79 3.21 -5.55
C ASN A 306 -2.06 3.53 -6.35
N THR A 307 -2.17 2.98 -7.55
CA THR A 307 -3.30 3.25 -8.45
C THR A 307 -3.71 1.97 -9.17
N ASP A 308 -5.00 1.69 -9.11
CA ASP A 308 -5.70 0.68 -9.92
C ASP A 308 -6.93 1.30 -10.60
N THR A 309 -6.92 2.63 -10.78
CA THR A 309 -8.07 3.35 -11.33
C THR A 309 -8.17 3.14 -12.83
N ASN A 310 -9.39 2.89 -13.30
CA ASN A 310 -9.76 2.83 -14.72
C ASN A 310 -10.30 4.17 -15.24
N VAL A 311 -10.52 5.11 -14.33
CA VAL A 311 -11.00 6.46 -14.62
C VAL A 311 -9.89 7.45 -14.26
N PRO A 312 -9.56 8.41 -15.13
CA PRO A 312 -8.60 9.44 -14.79
C PRO A 312 -9.00 10.18 -13.51
N ARG A 313 -8.14 10.11 -12.48
CA ARG A 313 -8.34 10.78 -11.19
C ARG A 313 -7.35 11.94 -11.05
N LYS A 314 -7.83 13.14 -10.78
CA LYS A 314 -6.97 14.31 -10.51
C LYS A 314 -6.33 14.12 -9.14
N ILE A 315 -5.01 14.07 -9.02
CA ILE A 315 -4.31 13.89 -7.73
C ILE A 315 -3.75 15.20 -7.18
N PHE A 316 -3.45 16.17 -8.05
CA PHE A 316 -2.92 17.49 -7.66
C PHE A 316 -3.32 18.58 -8.66
N GLY A 317 -3.70 19.76 -8.19
CA GLY A 317 -3.94 20.93 -9.04
C GLY A 317 -4.84 21.99 -8.40
N PRO A 318 -5.21 23.06 -9.10
CA PRO A 318 -6.11 24.10 -8.59
C PRO A 318 -7.47 23.56 -8.13
N ILE A 319 -8.14 24.28 -7.22
CA ILE A 319 -9.46 23.89 -6.67
C ILE A 319 -10.65 24.14 -7.60
N SER A 320 -10.48 24.95 -8.65
CA SER A 320 -11.59 25.49 -9.44
C SER A 320 -11.71 24.94 -10.87
N ASN A 321 -10.70 24.21 -11.38
CA ASN A 321 -10.75 23.66 -12.73
C ASN A 321 -10.16 22.24 -12.82
N ALA A 322 -10.20 21.65 -14.02
CA ALA A 322 -9.66 20.33 -14.33
C ALA A 322 -8.15 20.31 -14.66
N ASP A 323 -7.45 21.43 -14.65
CA ASP A 323 -5.99 21.40 -14.89
C ASP A 323 -5.28 20.77 -13.69
N GLY A 324 -4.17 20.07 -13.95
CA GLY A 324 -3.36 19.46 -12.91
C GLY A 324 -2.70 18.16 -13.32
N LEU A 325 -2.34 17.39 -12.31
CA LEU A 325 -1.73 16.08 -12.41
C LEU A 325 -2.78 15.01 -12.13
N TYR A 326 -2.82 13.99 -12.97
CA TYR A 326 -3.78 12.89 -12.93
C TYR A 326 -3.07 11.54 -12.82
N ALA A 327 -3.74 10.58 -12.19
CA ALA A 327 -3.41 9.16 -12.25
C ALA A 327 -4.48 8.44 -13.09
N ASP A 328 -4.04 7.63 -14.06
CA ASP A 328 -4.89 6.83 -14.96
C ASP A 328 -4.21 5.46 -15.14
N GLY A 329 -4.66 4.43 -14.42
CA GLY A 329 -4.01 3.11 -14.36
C GLY A 329 -2.51 3.21 -14.06
N GLY A 330 -1.66 2.72 -14.98
CA GLY A 330 -0.20 2.76 -14.89
C GLY A 330 0.46 4.12 -15.21
N PHE A 331 -0.33 5.18 -15.45
CA PHE A 331 0.15 6.44 -16.01
C PHE A 331 0.00 7.62 -15.06
N LEU A 332 1.01 8.50 -15.13
CA LEU A 332 0.96 9.85 -14.60
C LEU A 332 0.70 10.81 -15.76
N THR A 333 -0.37 11.58 -15.71
CA THR A 333 -0.80 12.44 -16.82
C THR A 333 -0.86 13.90 -16.41
N LEU A 334 -0.22 14.77 -17.18
CA LEU A 334 -0.32 16.21 -17.02
C LEU A 334 -1.42 16.74 -17.94
N VAL A 335 -2.37 17.48 -17.38
CA VAL A 335 -3.47 18.12 -18.12
C VAL A 335 -3.42 19.63 -17.90
N ILE A 336 -3.29 20.40 -18.97
CA ILE A 336 -3.30 21.86 -18.94
C ILE A 336 -4.01 22.39 -20.20
N GLY A 337 -5.06 23.19 -20.02
CA GLY A 337 -5.61 24.00 -21.10
C GLY A 337 -6.12 23.20 -22.30
N LYS A 338 -6.82 22.09 -22.03
CA LYS A 338 -7.28 21.10 -23.02
C LYS A 338 -6.17 20.35 -23.76
N THR A 339 -4.93 20.41 -23.27
CA THR A 339 -3.82 19.59 -23.76
C THR A 339 -3.36 18.65 -22.65
N PHE A 340 -2.93 17.44 -23.03
CA PHE A 340 -2.43 16.47 -22.06
C PHE A 340 -1.28 15.64 -22.63
N SER A 341 -0.50 15.06 -21.72
CA SER A 341 0.56 14.10 -22.05
C SER A 341 0.81 13.20 -20.85
N SER A 342 1.04 11.91 -21.11
CA SER A 342 1.13 10.87 -20.07
C SER A 342 2.48 10.18 -20.07
N HIS A 343 2.93 9.77 -18.89
CA HIS A 343 4.12 8.96 -18.69
C HIS A 343 3.78 7.65 -17.98
N TYR A 344 4.23 6.54 -18.54
CA TYR A 344 4.09 5.23 -17.92
C TYR A 344 5.10 5.06 -16.76
N VAL A 345 4.58 5.04 -15.53
CA VAL A 345 5.37 4.91 -14.29
C VAL A 345 5.85 3.47 -14.09
N GLY A 346 5.07 2.49 -14.54
CA GLY A 346 5.31 1.07 -14.27
C GLY A 346 4.88 0.71 -12.85
N GLU A 347 5.83 0.32 -12.01
CA GLU A 347 5.57 0.01 -10.61
C GLU A 347 5.26 1.26 -9.77
N TRP A 348 4.09 1.27 -9.14
CA TRP A 348 3.63 2.28 -8.19
C TRP A 348 3.99 1.93 -6.74
N ASN A 349 3.45 2.69 -5.78
CA ASN A 349 3.64 2.52 -4.35
C ASN A 349 5.08 2.70 -3.85
N ARG A 350 5.90 3.52 -4.52
CA ARG A 350 7.26 3.86 -4.10
C ARG A 350 7.41 5.37 -3.88
N PRO A 351 8.34 5.84 -3.02
CA PRO A 351 8.59 7.26 -2.87
C PRO A 351 9.07 7.91 -4.18
N MET A 352 8.37 8.95 -4.63
CA MET A 352 8.68 9.70 -5.84
C MET A 352 8.78 11.19 -5.53
N LEU A 353 9.81 11.85 -6.07
CA LEU A 353 9.92 13.30 -6.09
C LEU A 353 9.35 13.80 -7.43
N ILE A 354 8.33 14.63 -7.37
CA ILE A 354 7.67 15.22 -8.55
C ILE A 354 7.93 16.72 -8.54
N ASP A 355 8.52 17.24 -9.62
CA ASP A 355 8.57 18.67 -9.90
C ASP A 355 7.65 18.99 -11.08
N PHE A 356 6.57 19.72 -10.80
CA PHE A 356 5.70 20.28 -11.82
C PHE A 356 6.17 21.70 -12.16
N ARG A 357 6.81 21.83 -13.33
CA ARG A 357 7.31 23.09 -13.85
C ARG A 357 6.33 23.68 -14.86
N PHE A 358 5.87 24.90 -14.58
CA PHE A 358 5.14 25.73 -15.52
C PHE A 358 6.06 26.89 -15.91
N ILE A 359 6.46 26.94 -17.18
CA ILE A 359 7.39 27.93 -17.72
C ILE A 359 6.79 28.55 -18.99
N GLN A 360 7.46 29.56 -19.53
CA GLN A 360 6.92 30.28 -20.67
C GLN A 360 6.68 29.35 -21.88
N ASN A 361 5.44 29.28 -22.35
CA ASN A 361 4.94 28.42 -23.44
C ASN A 361 5.18 26.91 -23.27
N ASN A 362 5.47 26.44 -22.05
CA ASN A 362 5.75 25.03 -21.81
C ASN A 362 5.40 24.60 -20.37
N ALA A 363 4.86 23.41 -20.21
CA ALA A 363 4.74 22.75 -18.93
C ALA A 363 5.39 21.37 -18.95
N SER A 364 6.10 21.02 -17.89
CA SER A 364 6.84 19.75 -17.82
C SER A 364 6.82 19.15 -16.42
N ILE A 365 6.96 17.83 -16.37
CA ILE A 365 7.10 17.07 -15.13
C ILE A 365 8.51 16.47 -15.09
N LEU A 366 9.23 16.72 -13.99
CA LEU A 366 10.38 15.91 -13.61
C LEU A 366 9.93 14.85 -12.60
N LEU A 367 10.31 13.61 -12.84
CA LEU A 367 10.13 12.50 -11.90
C LEU A 367 11.51 12.03 -11.45
N ASN A 368 11.80 12.12 -10.15
CA ASN A 368 13.09 11.75 -9.56
C ASN A 368 14.30 12.42 -10.29
N GLY A 369 14.11 13.67 -10.71
CA GLY A 369 15.10 14.49 -11.44
C GLY A 369 15.20 14.24 -12.95
N GLU A 370 14.35 13.40 -13.54
CA GLU A 370 14.33 13.14 -14.99
C GLU A 370 13.08 13.74 -15.63
N GLU A 371 13.23 14.46 -16.76
CA GLU A 371 12.10 15.04 -17.49
C GLU A 371 11.33 13.93 -18.20
N VAL A 372 10.11 13.66 -17.74
CA VAL A 372 9.27 12.56 -18.21
C VAL A 372 8.10 13.00 -19.08
N ILE A 373 7.62 14.23 -18.87
CA ILE A 373 6.51 14.84 -19.62
C ILE A 373 6.89 16.28 -19.99
N ASN A 374 6.54 16.69 -21.21
CA ASN A 374 6.77 18.04 -21.74
C ASN A 374 5.65 18.38 -22.73
N ILE A 375 4.90 19.45 -22.46
CA ILE A 375 3.76 19.92 -23.23
C ILE A 375 4.01 21.35 -23.68
N SER A 376 4.03 21.58 -24.99
CA SER A 376 4.08 22.93 -25.56
C SER A 376 2.71 23.61 -25.43
N LEU A 377 2.68 24.80 -24.84
CA LEU A 377 1.46 25.56 -24.57
C LEU A 377 1.46 26.87 -25.36
N ASN A 378 0.26 27.34 -25.72
CA ASN A 378 0.07 28.70 -26.22
C ASN A 378 -0.64 29.54 -25.16
N GLU A 379 0.13 30.33 -24.41
CA GLU A 379 -0.39 31.17 -23.32
C GLU A 379 -1.43 32.19 -23.78
N THR A 380 -1.42 32.60 -25.06
CA THR A 380 -2.39 33.59 -25.54
C THR A 380 -3.81 33.04 -25.63
N SER A 381 -3.95 31.73 -25.88
CA SER A 381 -5.24 31.03 -25.95
C SER A 381 -5.56 30.21 -24.70
N LEU A 382 -4.60 30.08 -23.78
CA LEU A 382 -4.78 29.36 -22.52
C LEU A 382 -5.76 30.10 -21.61
N SER A 383 -6.71 29.39 -20.99
CA SER A 383 -7.68 29.96 -20.06
C SER A 383 -7.56 29.27 -18.72
N PHE A 384 -7.05 30.00 -17.73
CA PHE A 384 -7.00 29.57 -16.34
C PHE A 384 -8.16 30.14 -15.53
N PRO A 385 -8.42 29.61 -14.31
CA PRO A 385 -9.39 30.22 -13.42
C PRO A 385 -8.97 31.63 -13.00
N SER A 386 -9.95 32.48 -12.75
CA SER A 386 -9.75 33.79 -12.13
C SER A 386 -9.30 33.64 -10.67
N GLU A 387 -8.68 34.67 -10.12
CA GLU A 387 -8.27 34.68 -8.70
C GLU A 387 -9.47 34.57 -7.75
N PHE A 388 -10.61 35.13 -8.14
CA PHE A 388 -11.85 35.12 -7.37
C PHE A 388 -12.97 34.41 -8.14
N ASP A 389 -13.82 33.70 -7.40
CA ASP A 389 -15.07 33.12 -7.89
C ASP A 389 -16.17 34.19 -8.12
N VAL A 390 -17.35 33.74 -8.55
CA VAL A 390 -18.51 34.63 -8.78
C VAL A 390 -19.02 35.31 -7.51
N ASP A 391 -18.73 34.74 -6.33
CA ASP A 391 -19.12 35.23 -5.01
C ASP A 391 -18.01 36.08 -4.35
N GLY A 392 -16.87 36.29 -5.04
CA GLY A 392 -15.71 37.05 -4.55
C GLY A 392 -14.78 36.27 -3.61
N LYS A 393 -14.90 34.95 -3.52
CA LYS A 393 -14.00 34.08 -2.74
C LYS A 393 -12.77 33.70 -3.56
N SER A 394 -11.63 33.57 -2.90
CA SER A 394 -10.37 33.18 -3.51
C SER A 394 -10.40 31.73 -4.02
N GLN A 395 -9.97 31.57 -5.27
CA GLN A 395 -9.75 30.29 -5.97
C GLN A 395 -8.27 30.01 -6.25
N ASP A 396 -7.35 30.91 -5.83
CA ASP A 396 -5.89 30.73 -5.98
C ASP A 396 -5.34 29.76 -4.91
N TRP A 397 -5.82 28.52 -4.96
CA TRP A 397 -5.47 27.42 -4.06
C TRP A 397 -5.16 26.16 -4.87
N LEU A 398 -4.14 25.44 -4.44
CA LEU A 398 -3.74 24.14 -4.96
C LEU A 398 -4.18 23.05 -3.99
N GLY A 399 -4.86 22.03 -4.48
CA GLY A 399 -5.36 20.92 -3.70
C GLY A 399 -4.69 19.60 -4.06
N PHE A 400 -4.55 18.74 -3.06
CA PHE A 400 -4.29 17.32 -3.21
C PHE A 400 -5.60 16.55 -3.02
N TYR A 401 -5.87 15.61 -3.92
CA TYR A 401 -7.15 14.91 -4.01
C TYR A 401 -6.92 13.41 -3.89
N CYS A 402 -7.64 12.77 -2.97
CA CYS A 402 -7.55 11.33 -2.73
C CYS A 402 -8.87 10.64 -3.12
N TYR A 403 -8.79 9.38 -3.55
CA TYR A 403 -9.94 8.57 -3.97
C TYR A 403 -9.79 7.15 -3.41
N ASP A 404 -10.88 6.40 -3.32
CA ASP A 404 -10.85 5.02 -2.79
C ASP A 404 -10.03 4.06 -3.67
N ASP A 405 -9.97 4.32 -4.98
CA ASP A 405 -9.19 3.57 -5.98
C ASP A 405 -7.71 4.02 -6.08
N ILE A 406 -7.31 4.98 -5.26
CA ILE A 406 -5.93 5.49 -5.13
C ILE A 406 -5.52 5.42 -3.65
N HIS A 407 -5.13 4.23 -3.21
CA HIS A 407 -4.73 3.97 -1.84
C HIS A 407 -3.55 2.98 -1.73
N PRO A 408 -2.58 3.19 -0.83
CA PRO A 408 -2.40 4.40 0.00
C PRO A 408 -2.01 5.61 -0.84
N PHE A 409 -2.35 6.83 -0.39
CA PHE A 409 -1.83 8.09 -0.93
C PHE A 409 -1.20 8.89 0.20
N GLU A 410 0.11 9.09 0.10
CA GLU A 410 0.95 9.74 1.08
C GLU A 410 1.77 10.87 0.47
N ILE A 411 1.97 11.93 1.26
CA ILE A 411 2.70 13.13 0.89
C ILE A 411 3.70 13.45 1.99
N ASP A 412 4.88 13.91 1.58
CA ASP A 412 5.87 14.51 2.45
C ASP A 412 6.38 15.79 1.77
N SER A 413 6.66 16.84 2.53
CA SER A 413 7.36 18.06 2.08
C SER A 413 6.84 18.69 0.77
N PHE A 414 6.07 19.78 0.85
CA PHE A 414 5.63 20.55 -0.33
C PHE A 414 6.41 21.87 -0.45
N ALA A 415 6.83 22.24 -1.65
CA ALA A 415 7.49 23.52 -1.92
C ALA A 415 7.04 24.14 -3.24
N LEU A 416 6.93 25.47 -3.25
CA LEU A 416 6.62 26.27 -4.44
C LEU A 416 7.77 27.24 -4.72
N TYR A 417 8.25 27.27 -5.95
CA TYR A 417 9.35 28.13 -6.41
C TYR A 417 8.84 29.08 -7.49
N SER A 418 9.41 30.28 -7.54
CA SER A 418 9.14 31.30 -8.59
C SER A 418 10.04 31.16 -9.81
N TYR A 419 10.65 29.99 -10.00
CA TYR A 419 11.57 29.71 -11.09
C TYR A 419 11.49 28.23 -11.49
N SER A 420 11.98 27.92 -12.67
CA SER A 420 12.08 26.54 -13.18
C SER A 420 13.25 25.82 -12.53
N VAL A 421 12.99 24.78 -11.75
CA VAL A 421 14.04 23.94 -11.18
C VAL A 421 14.70 23.11 -12.32
N PRO A 422 16.03 23.17 -12.48
CA PRO A 422 16.73 22.33 -13.46
C PRO A 422 16.75 20.86 -13.04
N ALA A 423 16.76 19.94 -14.01
CA ALA A 423 16.79 18.49 -13.79
C ALA A 423 17.94 18.03 -12.87
N GLU A 424 19.14 18.59 -13.06
CA GLU A 424 20.31 18.29 -12.22
C GLU A 424 20.09 18.68 -10.74
N VAL A 425 19.40 19.78 -10.48
CA VAL A 425 19.08 20.23 -9.12
C VAL A 425 18.04 19.28 -8.50
N ALA A 426 16.97 18.99 -9.23
CA ALA A 426 15.97 18.02 -8.81
C ALA A 426 16.57 16.63 -8.52
N LYS A 427 17.53 16.17 -9.34
CA LYS A 427 18.24 14.90 -9.10
C LYS A 427 19.04 14.91 -7.79
N ARG A 428 19.73 16.02 -7.49
CA ARG A 428 20.43 16.19 -6.20
C ARG A 428 19.47 16.22 -5.02
N ARG A 429 18.31 16.88 -5.16
CA ARG A 429 17.27 16.91 -4.12
C ARG A 429 16.67 15.53 -3.87
N TRP A 430 16.42 14.74 -4.92
CA TRP A 430 16.02 13.35 -4.80
C TRP A 430 17.04 12.53 -4.00
N VAL A 431 18.33 12.72 -4.29
CA VAL A 431 19.44 12.09 -3.54
C VAL A 431 19.44 12.54 -2.07
N TRP A 432 19.19 13.82 -1.75
CA TRP A 432 19.12 14.29 -0.37
C TRP A 432 18.03 13.57 0.45
N GLY A 433 16.90 13.24 -0.18
CA GLY A 433 15.79 12.56 0.50
C GLY A 433 15.96 11.03 0.63
N GLN A 434 16.58 10.37 -0.36
CA GLN A 434 16.61 8.90 -0.46
C GLN A 434 18.00 8.26 -0.31
N ALA A 435 19.10 8.98 -0.50
CA ALA A 435 20.46 8.42 -0.38
C ALA A 435 20.91 8.36 1.09
N VAL A 436 20.16 7.60 1.87
CA VAL A 436 20.35 7.44 3.32
C VAL A 436 21.42 6.43 3.65
N LEU A 437 22.06 6.62 4.81
CA LEU A 437 23.01 5.65 5.32
C LEU A 437 22.29 4.32 5.60
N PRO A 438 22.91 3.18 5.28
CA PRO A 438 22.29 1.89 5.52
C PRO A 438 22.05 1.68 7.02
N PRO A 439 20.97 0.93 7.39
CA PRO A 439 20.65 0.63 8.79
C PRO A 439 21.82 0.03 9.58
N GLU A 440 22.71 -0.71 8.89
CA GLU A 440 23.90 -1.31 9.48
C GLU A 440 24.81 -0.30 10.18
N SER A 441 24.94 0.93 9.67
CA SER A 441 25.77 1.96 10.31
C SER A 441 25.26 2.32 11.72
N THR A 442 23.94 2.46 11.85
CA THR A 442 23.25 2.65 13.13
C THR A 442 23.35 1.38 13.98
N ASN A 443 23.11 0.20 13.39
CA ASN A 443 23.08 -1.07 14.11
C ASN A 443 24.46 -1.47 14.65
N TYR A 444 25.53 -1.22 13.92
CA TYR A 444 26.90 -1.45 14.38
C TYR A 444 27.23 -0.60 15.61
N SER A 445 26.81 0.68 15.61
CA SER A 445 26.99 1.57 16.77
C SER A 445 26.22 1.11 18.02
N ALA A 446 25.11 0.39 17.80
CA ALA A 446 24.22 -0.14 18.83
C ALA A 446 24.46 -1.64 19.16
N ASN A 447 25.56 -2.24 18.66
CA ASN A 447 25.87 -3.67 18.82
C ASN A 447 24.70 -4.60 18.44
N ALA A 448 24.14 -4.38 17.25
CA ALA A 448 23.00 -5.14 16.73
C ALA A 448 23.38 -6.06 15.56
N ASN A 449 22.64 -7.15 15.41
CA ASN A 449 22.67 -8.01 14.23
C ASN A 449 21.37 -7.87 13.45
N THR A 450 21.47 -7.84 12.12
CA THR A 450 20.36 -7.50 11.23
C THR A 450 20.24 -8.48 10.07
N ALA A 451 19.00 -8.88 9.79
CA ALA A 451 18.60 -9.48 8.52
C ALA A 451 17.89 -8.40 7.68
N PHE A 452 18.52 -7.98 6.59
CA PHE A 452 17.96 -7.01 5.65
C PHE A 452 17.73 -7.68 4.29
N ASN A 453 16.50 -7.56 3.77
CA ASN A 453 16.16 -8.13 2.48
C ASN A 453 16.93 -7.44 1.36
N ASP A 454 17.69 -8.23 0.60
CA ASP A 454 18.33 -7.77 -0.63
C ASP A 454 18.52 -8.98 -1.53
N TYR A 455 17.92 -8.93 -2.70
CA TYR A 455 17.90 -10.04 -3.65
C TYR A 455 19.29 -10.50 -4.08
N SER A 456 20.23 -9.56 -4.22
CA SER A 456 21.59 -9.86 -4.67
C SER A 456 22.33 -10.82 -3.72
N PHE A 457 21.86 -10.94 -2.47
CA PHE A 457 22.39 -11.83 -1.44
C PHE A 457 21.50 -13.05 -1.17
N ALA A 458 20.29 -13.14 -1.75
CA ALA A 458 19.28 -14.12 -1.39
C ALA A 458 19.64 -15.58 -1.75
N ASN A 459 20.69 -15.83 -2.55
CA ASN A 459 21.21 -17.15 -2.95
C ASN A 459 20.17 -18.04 -3.68
N TYR A 460 19.38 -17.47 -4.59
CA TYR A 460 18.53 -18.25 -5.50
C TYR A 460 19.37 -19.17 -6.40
N SER A 461 18.75 -20.26 -6.89
CA SER A 461 19.45 -21.32 -7.65
C SER A 461 19.83 -20.88 -9.06
N SER A 462 18.86 -20.34 -9.81
CA SER A 462 19.06 -19.78 -11.15
C SER A 462 18.15 -18.57 -11.34
N ASN A 463 18.63 -17.58 -12.11
CA ASN A 463 17.87 -16.38 -12.44
C ASN A 463 17.87 -16.17 -13.95
N TYR A 464 16.73 -15.80 -14.53
CA TYR A 464 16.59 -15.51 -15.95
C TYR A 464 15.86 -14.17 -16.09
N ASN A 465 16.51 -13.14 -16.60
CA ASN A 465 16.00 -11.77 -16.55
C ASN A 465 16.04 -11.10 -17.93
N TYR A 466 14.96 -10.44 -18.31
CA TYR A 466 14.90 -9.52 -19.44
C TYR A 466 14.96 -8.08 -18.92
N PRO A 467 15.68 -7.16 -19.60
CA PRO A 467 16.54 -7.37 -20.77
C PRO A 467 17.99 -7.78 -20.43
N ASN A 468 18.35 -7.80 -19.14
CA ASN A 468 19.76 -7.86 -18.72
C ASN A 468 20.49 -9.15 -19.13
N PHE A 469 19.82 -10.30 -19.08
CA PHE A 469 20.38 -11.59 -19.48
C PHE A 469 19.86 -12.02 -20.86
N ALA A 470 18.56 -11.87 -21.10
CA ALA A 470 17.86 -12.26 -22.31
C ALA A 470 17.32 -11.05 -23.06
N ASN A 471 17.28 -11.10 -24.39
CA ASN A 471 16.83 -9.97 -25.21
C ASN A 471 15.40 -10.19 -25.69
N TRP A 472 14.56 -9.16 -25.58
CA TRP A 472 13.17 -9.15 -26.05
C TRP A 472 13.02 -9.57 -27.51
N ASN A 473 13.99 -9.27 -28.37
CA ASN A 473 13.95 -9.58 -29.81
C ASN A 473 14.07 -11.08 -30.15
N GLN A 474 14.39 -11.94 -29.18
CA GLN A 474 14.51 -13.38 -29.41
C GLN A 474 13.16 -14.10 -29.38
N GLY A 475 12.17 -13.51 -28.71
CA GLY A 475 10.80 -14.04 -28.63
C GLY A 475 10.02 -13.85 -29.93
N PHE A 476 8.93 -14.60 -30.07
CA PHE A 476 7.93 -14.32 -31.09
C PHE A 476 7.09 -13.12 -30.65
N PHE A 477 6.73 -12.25 -31.59
CA PHE A 477 5.87 -11.11 -31.31
C PHE A 477 4.97 -10.80 -32.50
N SER A 478 3.81 -10.22 -32.21
CA SER A 478 2.92 -9.63 -33.19
C SER A 478 2.49 -8.25 -32.69
N ASN A 479 2.61 -7.25 -33.56
CA ASN A 479 2.23 -5.86 -33.33
C ASN A 479 2.83 -5.27 -32.04
N ILE A 480 4.13 -5.54 -31.82
CA ILE A 480 4.93 -4.98 -30.73
C ILE A 480 6.28 -4.55 -31.28
N ASN A 481 6.75 -3.38 -30.86
CA ASN A 481 8.11 -2.94 -31.08
C ASN A 481 9.01 -3.50 -29.97
N THR A 482 9.91 -4.40 -30.35
CA THR A 482 10.92 -4.95 -29.45
C THR A 482 12.19 -4.10 -29.51
N SER A 483 12.63 -3.62 -28.35
CA SER A 483 13.93 -2.96 -28.19
C SER A 483 14.84 -3.81 -27.30
N LYS A 484 16.13 -3.47 -27.23
CA LYS A 484 17.04 -4.10 -26.26
C LYS A 484 16.68 -3.81 -24.81
N GLN A 485 15.75 -2.90 -24.52
CA GLN A 485 15.48 -2.43 -23.15
C GLN A 485 14.04 -2.67 -22.70
N PHE A 486 13.08 -2.69 -23.62
CA PHE A 486 11.65 -2.76 -23.30
C PHE A 486 10.83 -3.31 -24.48
N LEU A 487 9.62 -3.78 -24.17
CA LEU A 487 8.52 -3.99 -25.12
C LEU A 487 7.63 -2.75 -25.13
N GLN A 488 7.23 -2.31 -26.32
CA GLN A 488 6.32 -1.18 -26.49
C GLN A 488 5.33 -1.46 -27.62
N LEU A 489 4.11 -0.95 -27.50
CA LEU A 489 3.16 -0.93 -28.61
C LEU A 489 3.72 -0.08 -29.78
N PRO A 490 3.43 -0.42 -31.05
CA PRO A 490 3.91 0.34 -32.19
C PRO A 490 3.40 1.78 -32.21
N GLU A 491 4.21 2.69 -32.75
CA GLU A 491 3.81 4.08 -32.96
C GLU A 491 2.95 4.19 -34.22
N TYR A 492 1.63 4.28 -34.05
CA TYR A 492 0.71 4.58 -35.13
C TYR A 492 0.30 6.05 -35.17
N LYS A 493 -0.19 6.49 -36.33
CA LYS A 493 -0.68 7.85 -36.55
C LYS A 493 -2.18 7.82 -36.85
N LEU A 494 -2.87 8.88 -36.43
CA LEU A 494 -4.26 9.09 -36.80
C LEU A 494 -4.38 9.20 -38.33
N PRO A 495 -5.51 8.73 -38.90
CA PRO A 495 -5.80 8.96 -40.31
C PRO A 495 -6.08 10.45 -40.55
N THR A 496 -6.11 10.85 -41.81
CA THR A 496 -6.45 12.25 -42.13
C THR A 496 -7.97 12.42 -42.15
N PHE A 497 -8.48 13.30 -41.30
CA PHE A 497 -9.89 13.71 -41.31
C PHE A 497 -10.09 14.84 -42.31
N TYR A 498 -10.94 14.61 -43.32
CA TYR A 498 -11.35 15.64 -44.27
C TYR A 498 -12.72 16.18 -43.87
N LEU A 499 -12.76 17.46 -43.49
CA LEU A 499 -13.93 18.14 -42.91
C LEU A 499 -14.34 19.40 -43.71
N ASP A 500 -14.00 19.43 -45.00
CA ASP A 500 -14.21 20.56 -45.91
C ASP A 500 -13.52 21.85 -45.41
N ASP A 501 -14.27 22.86 -44.96
CA ASP A 501 -13.80 24.15 -44.46
C ASP A 501 -13.81 24.28 -42.92
N ILE A 502 -14.24 23.24 -42.19
CA ILE A 502 -14.33 23.25 -40.72
C ILE A 502 -13.06 22.66 -40.09
N SER A 503 -12.63 23.21 -38.95
CA SER A 503 -11.47 22.69 -38.21
C SER A 503 -11.81 21.42 -37.43
N TYR A 504 -10.79 20.58 -37.20
CA TYR A 504 -10.90 19.37 -36.39
C TYR A 504 -11.42 19.66 -34.97
N ASP A 505 -10.94 20.72 -34.32
CA ASP A 505 -11.37 21.06 -32.95
C ASP A 505 -12.85 21.45 -32.90
N THR A 506 -13.35 22.16 -33.93
CA THR A 506 -14.77 22.51 -34.00
C THR A 506 -15.62 21.26 -34.19
N TRP A 507 -15.19 20.33 -35.06
CA TRP A 507 -15.87 19.06 -35.27
C TRP A 507 -15.97 18.22 -34.00
N ILE A 508 -14.87 18.10 -33.25
CA ILE A 508 -14.85 17.34 -32.00
C ILE A 508 -15.76 17.97 -30.93
N ASN A 509 -15.78 19.30 -30.81
CA ASN A 509 -16.70 19.97 -29.89
C ASN A 509 -18.17 19.76 -30.31
N ASP A 510 -18.49 19.91 -31.61
CA ASP A 510 -19.84 19.68 -32.12
C ASP A 510 -20.30 18.23 -31.90
N ILE A 511 -19.39 17.24 -32.02
CA ILE A 511 -19.67 15.84 -31.68
C ILE A 511 -19.94 15.72 -30.18
N HIS A 512 -19.11 16.34 -29.33
CA HIS A 512 -19.23 16.25 -27.88
C HIS A 512 -20.60 16.70 -27.39
N ASP A 513 -21.10 17.83 -27.91
CA ASP A 513 -22.42 18.40 -27.58
C ASP A 513 -23.59 17.45 -27.93
N THR A 514 -23.38 16.45 -28.79
CA THR A 514 -24.40 15.45 -29.16
C THR A 514 -24.37 14.18 -28.31
N GLN A 515 -23.35 13.98 -27.47
CA GLN A 515 -23.02 12.70 -26.83
C GLN A 515 -22.94 12.77 -25.29
N GLU A 516 -23.56 13.78 -24.66
CA GLU A 516 -23.45 14.02 -23.20
C GLU A 516 -23.88 12.79 -22.37
N ASP A 517 -24.83 11.96 -22.85
CA ASP A 517 -25.38 10.81 -22.11
C ASP A 517 -24.97 9.41 -22.63
N ASN A 518 -24.19 9.32 -23.72
CA ASN A 518 -23.84 8.02 -24.32
C ASN A 518 -22.61 7.39 -23.66
N ALA A 519 -22.74 6.14 -23.21
CA ALA A 519 -21.64 5.37 -22.64
C ALA A 519 -20.55 5.07 -23.69
N GLU A 520 -20.95 4.77 -24.93
CA GLU A 520 -20.07 4.53 -26.06
C GLU A 520 -19.90 5.82 -26.88
N LYS A 521 -18.65 6.24 -27.09
CA LYS A 521 -18.34 7.41 -27.92
C LYS A 521 -18.19 6.99 -29.37
N TYR A 522 -18.62 7.86 -30.29
CA TYR A 522 -18.67 7.54 -31.72
C TYR A 522 -18.31 8.73 -32.59
N PHE A 523 -17.91 8.45 -33.82
CA PHE A 523 -17.77 9.49 -34.84
C PHE A 523 -19.09 9.67 -35.58
N THR A 524 -19.46 10.92 -35.84
CA THR A 524 -20.49 11.28 -36.80
C THR A 524 -20.03 12.46 -37.65
N PHE A 525 -20.34 12.42 -38.93
CA PHE A 525 -20.15 13.58 -39.81
C PHE A 525 -21.38 14.47 -39.89
N ARG A 526 -22.43 14.19 -39.11
CA ARG A 526 -23.67 14.96 -39.05
C ARG A 526 -24.08 15.29 -37.61
N PRO A 527 -23.18 15.88 -36.77
CA PRO A 527 -23.53 16.20 -35.38
C PRO A 527 -24.63 17.26 -35.29
N ASN A 528 -24.68 18.21 -36.23
CA ASN A 528 -25.74 19.23 -36.27
C ASN A 528 -26.08 19.63 -37.73
N PRO A 529 -27.16 20.41 -37.96
CA PRO A 529 -27.60 20.77 -39.30
C PRO A 529 -26.58 21.50 -40.19
N ASP A 530 -25.57 22.16 -39.62
CA ASP A 530 -24.54 22.88 -40.39
C ASP A 530 -23.61 21.94 -41.17
N TRP A 531 -23.60 20.65 -40.79
CA TRP A 531 -22.80 19.60 -41.43
C TRP A 531 -23.49 18.95 -42.64
N ASN A 532 -24.79 19.17 -42.85
CA ASN A 532 -25.58 18.47 -43.87
C ASN A 532 -25.06 18.67 -45.31
N SER A 533 -24.46 19.83 -45.61
CA SER A 533 -23.90 20.15 -46.92
C SER A 533 -22.40 19.85 -47.06
N LYS A 534 -21.75 19.31 -46.02
CA LYS A 534 -20.30 19.11 -45.98
C LYS A 534 -19.93 17.71 -46.45
N ASN A 535 -18.89 17.63 -47.29
CA ASN A 535 -18.36 16.36 -47.80
C ASN A 535 -17.22 15.90 -46.90
N CYS A 536 -17.56 15.03 -45.94
CA CYS A 536 -16.62 14.55 -44.94
C CYS A 536 -16.25 13.09 -45.18
N TYR A 537 -15.03 12.71 -44.82
CA TYR A 537 -14.55 11.32 -44.81
C TYR A 537 -13.24 11.20 -44.02
N ILE A 538 -12.93 9.98 -43.59
CA ILE A 538 -11.63 9.59 -43.03
C ILE A 538 -10.78 8.94 -44.13
N LEU A 539 -9.53 9.37 -44.26
CA LEU A 539 -8.60 8.85 -45.25
C LEU A 539 -7.40 8.14 -44.61
N PHE A 540 -7.24 6.87 -44.97
CA PHE A 540 -6.00 6.13 -44.85
C PHE A 540 -5.26 6.20 -46.18
N ASN A 541 -4.14 6.93 -46.20
CA ASN A 541 -3.34 7.14 -47.42
C ASN A 541 -2.84 5.83 -48.04
N ARG A 542 -2.66 4.79 -47.21
CA ARG A 542 -2.25 3.45 -47.62
C ARG A 542 -2.95 2.40 -46.76
N MET A 543 -3.23 1.23 -47.33
CA MET A 543 -3.77 0.07 -46.60
C MET A 543 -2.73 -0.66 -45.73
N ASN A 544 -1.43 -0.40 -45.93
CA ASN A 544 -0.36 -0.96 -45.08
C ASN A 544 -0.21 -0.15 -43.77
N VAL A 545 -1.29 -0.05 -43.00
CA VAL A 545 -1.30 0.68 -41.72
C VAL A 545 -0.43 -0.04 -40.69
N LEU A 546 -0.47 -1.37 -40.68
CA LEU A 546 0.28 -2.22 -39.76
C LEU A 546 1.74 -2.43 -40.22
N ASN A 547 2.62 -2.71 -39.26
CA ASN A 547 4.00 -3.16 -39.54
C ASN A 547 4.08 -4.63 -40.02
N GLU A 548 2.95 -5.33 -40.00
CA GLU A 548 2.78 -6.74 -40.38
C GLU A 548 1.78 -6.89 -41.53
N ASP A 549 1.70 -8.09 -42.10
CA ASP A 549 0.75 -8.39 -43.17
C ASP A 549 -0.70 -8.30 -42.67
N LEU A 550 -1.45 -7.35 -43.21
CA LEU A 550 -2.88 -7.18 -42.98
C LEU A 550 -3.65 -8.44 -43.41
N LYS A 551 -4.41 -9.04 -42.49
CA LYS A 551 -5.28 -10.20 -42.77
C LYS A 551 -6.74 -9.82 -42.84
N THR A 552 -7.21 -8.93 -41.97
CA THR A 552 -8.62 -8.54 -41.87
C THR A 552 -8.73 -7.06 -41.55
N PHE A 553 -9.75 -6.39 -42.08
CA PHE A 553 -10.16 -5.06 -41.62
C PHE A 553 -11.68 -5.01 -41.49
N TYR A 554 -12.18 -4.18 -40.59
CA TYR A 554 -13.60 -4.04 -40.32
C TYR A 554 -13.93 -2.63 -39.81
N GLY A 555 -15.20 -2.25 -39.89
CA GLY A 555 -15.77 -1.12 -39.17
C GLY A 555 -17.11 -1.49 -38.57
N VAL A 556 -17.42 -0.89 -37.43
CA VAL A 556 -18.69 -1.04 -36.71
C VAL A 556 -19.49 0.25 -36.89
N PHE A 557 -20.70 0.12 -37.42
CA PHE A 557 -21.54 1.21 -37.88
C PHE A 557 -22.98 1.07 -37.35
N GLU A 558 -23.69 2.19 -37.30
CA GLU A 558 -25.14 2.24 -37.02
C GLU A 558 -25.80 3.22 -38.01
N SER A 559 -26.90 2.80 -38.64
CA SER A 559 -27.60 3.57 -39.67
C SER A 559 -29.10 3.68 -39.38
N ASP A 560 -29.66 4.85 -39.68
CA ASP A 560 -31.09 5.16 -39.61
C ASP A 560 -31.89 4.67 -40.84
N GLY A 561 -31.25 3.97 -41.78
CA GLY A 561 -31.91 3.44 -42.99
C GLY A 561 -32.19 4.50 -44.06
N THR A 562 -31.39 5.57 -44.15
CA THR A 562 -31.57 6.59 -45.20
C THR A 562 -31.60 6.02 -46.62
N SER A 563 -32.53 6.50 -47.45
CA SER A 563 -32.69 6.04 -48.84
C SER A 563 -31.59 6.54 -49.80
N ASN A 564 -30.66 7.36 -49.32
CA ASN A 564 -29.55 7.85 -50.12
C ASN A 564 -28.46 6.77 -50.21
N ASN A 565 -27.72 6.75 -51.32
CA ASN A 565 -26.56 5.87 -51.43
C ASN A 565 -25.37 6.52 -50.71
N GLU A 566 -24.95 5.90 -49.61
CA GLU A 566 -23.88 6.36 -48.74
C GLU A 566 -22.71 5.37 -48.71
N ILE A 567 -21.50 5.86 -48.45
CA ILE A 567 -20.29 5.04 -48.46
C ILE A 567 -19.84 4.74 -47.04
N LEU A 568 -19.86 3.45 -46.68
CA LEU A 568 -19.26 2.95 -45.43
C LEU A 568 -17.75 2.90 -45.57
N PHE A 569 -17.24 2.26 -46.63
CA PHE A 569 -15.83 2.32 -46.99
C PHE A 569 -15.59 2.11 -48.48
N LYS A 570 -14.47 2.66 -48.98
CA LYS A 570 -14.05 2.54 -50.37
C LYS A 570 -12.53 2.43 -50.48
N ILE A 571 -12.06 1.44 -51.21
CA ILE A 571 -10.63 1.17 -51.44
C ILE A 571 -10.32 1.50 -52.89
N ILE A 572 -9.32 2.34 -53.14
CA ILE A 572 -8.96 2.79 -54.48
C ILE A 572 -7.50 2.48 -54.76
N ASN A 573 -7.23 1.87 -55.91
CA ASN A 573 -5.87 1.74 -56.42
C ASN A 573 -5.40 3.08 -56.98
N ASN A 574 -4.38 3.67 -56.36
CA ASN A 574 -3.90 5.01 -56.72
C ASN A 574 -3.36 5.07 -58.16
N ASN A 575 -2.90 3.94 -58.72
CA ASN A 575 -2.33 3.84 -60.06
C ASN A 575 -3.37 3.51 -61.14
N THR A 576 -4.19 2.47 -60.95
CA THR A 576 -5.16 2.01 -61.97
C THR A 576 -6.51 2.70 -61.88
N LYS A 577 -6.84 3.30 -60.74
CA LYS A 577 -8.17 3.84 -60.38
C LYS A 577 -9.29 2.80 -60.26
N ASP A 578 -8.94 1.51 -60.30
CA ASP A 578 -9.84 0.44 -59.89
C ASP A 578 -10.22 0.62 -58.42
N PHE A 579 -11.42 0.20 -58.04
CA PHE A 579 -11.89 0.37 -56.67
C PHE A 579 -12.75 -0.79 -56.19
N PHE A 580 -12.78 -0.97 -54.88
CA PHE A 580 -13.69 -1.84 -54.16
C PHE A 580 -14.52 -0.98 -53.20
N THR A 581 -15.83 -1.14 -53.16
CA THR A 581 -16.72 -0.28 -52.37
C THR A 581 -17.69 -1.12 -51.54
N CYS A 582 -17.94 -0.66 -50.32
CA CYS A 582 -19.08 -1.05 -49.49
C CYS A 582 -19.96 0.18 -49.28
N SER A 583 -21.19 0.12 -49.79
CA SER A 583 -22.17 1.20 -49.72
C SER A 583 -23.47 0.74 -49.09
N ILE A 584 -24.19 1.65 -48.45
CA ILE A 584 -25.51 1.41 -47.88
C ILE A 584 -26.56 2.24 -48.62
N THR A 585 -27.74 1.66 -48.85
CA THR A 585 -28.91 2.36 -49.40
C THR A 585 -30.17 1.79 -48.76
N GLY A 586 -30.90 2.60 -48.00
CA GLY A 586 -31.94 2.08 -47.12
C GLY A 586 -31.31 1.18 -46.06
N THR A 587 -31.79 -0.05 -45.95
CA THR A 587 -31.25 -1.09 -45.06
C THR A 587 -30.30 -2.07 -45.75
N ASP A 588 -30.00 -1.87 -47.04
CA ASP A 588 -29.21 -2.80 -47.83
C ASP A 588 -27.75 -2.33 -47.96
N VAL A 589 -26.83 -3.14 -47.46
CA VAL A 589 -25.38 -3.01 -47.56
C VAL A 589 -24.87 -3.81 -48.76
N THR A 590 -24.39 -3.10 -49.78
CA THR A 590 -23.92 -3.68 -51.04
C THR A 590 -22.41 -3.58 -51.17
N TYR A 591 -21.78 -4.72 -51.51
CA TYR A 591 -20.36 -4.81 -51.84
C TYR A 591 -20.19 -4.85 -53.36
N SER A 592 -19.42 -3.92 -53.94
CA SER A 592 -19.13 -3.85 -55.37
C SER A 592 -17.64 -3.72 -55.67
N ILE A 593 -17.22 -4.21 -56.84
CA ILE A 593 -15.85 -4.04 -57.34
C ILE A 593 -15.87 -3.48 -58.75
N ASN A 594 -15.02 -2.48 -59.00
CA ASN A 594 -14.77 -1.93 -60.32
C ASN A 594 -13.35 -2.30 -60.77
N LEU A 595 -13.28 -3.07 -61.87
CA LEU A 595 -12.02 -3.44 -62.51
C LEU A 595 -12.04 -2.95 -63.96
N SER A 596 -11.05 -2.13 -64.33
CA SER A 596 -10.90 -1.56 -65.67
C SER A 596 -12.16 -0.82 -66.15
N GLY A 597 -12.90 -0.18 -65.24
CA GLY A 597 -14.11 0.60 -65.54
C GLY A 597 -15.42 -0.19 -65.54
N ILE A 598 -15.40 -1.51 -65.33
CA ILE A 598 -16.60 -2.33 -65.20
C ILE A 598 -16.90 -2.57 -63.72
N GLU A 599 -18.00 -2.02 -63.23
CA GLU A 599 -18.49 -2.26 -61.87
C GLU A 599 -19.36 -3.52 -61.84
N SER A 600 -19.11 -4.40 -60.88
CA SER A 600 -19.86 -5.63 -60.63
C SER A 600 -20.24 -5.72 -59.16
N GLU A 601 -21.52 -6.02 -58.90
CA GLU A 601 -22.01 -6.31 -57.56
C GLU A 601 -21.56 -7.72 -57.12
N ILE A 602 -21.06 -7.83 -55.89
CA ILE A 602 -20.58 -9.08 -55.30
C ILE A 602 -21.68 -9.70 -54.45
N THR A 603 -22.18 -8.94 -53.48
CA THR A 603 -23.23 -9.38 -52.55
C THR A 603 -23.94 -8.18 -51.94
N THR A 604 -25.18 -8.39 -51.53
CA THR A 604 -25.98 -7.43 -50.77
C THR A 604 -26.48 -8.12 -49.50
N LYS A 605 -26.33 -7.45 -48.36
CA LYS A 605 -26.75 -7.91 -47.03
C LYS A 605 -27.67 -6.86 -46.41
N SER A 606 -28.65 -7.27 -45.62
CA SER A 606 -29.56 -6.33 -44.96
C SER A 606 -29.15 -6.10 -43.50
N ILE A 607 -29.46 -4.93 -42.96
CA ILE A 607 -29.27 -4.52 -41.56
C ILE A 607 -30.63 -4.21 -40.89
N GLU A 608 -30.62 -4.09 -39.58
CA GLU A 608 -31.72 -3.52 -38.80
C GLU A 608 -31.45 -2.01 -38.57
N GLU A 609 -32.50 -1.18 -38.65
CA GLU A 609 -32.37 0.28 -38.47
C GLU A 609 -32.05 0.62 -37.01
N ASN A 610 -31.10 1.54 -36.79
CA ASN A 610 -30.62 2.00 -35.48
C ASN A 610 -30.04 0.87 -34.59
N GLU A 611 -29.49 -0.17 -35.23
CA GLU A 611 -28.80 -1.27 -34.55
C GLU A 611 -27.36 -1.40 -35.08
N ASN A 612 -26.45 -1.84 -34.22
CA ASN A 612 -25.03 -1.97 -34.53
C ASN A 612 -24.77 -3.07 -35.56
N PHE A 613 -24.05 -2.79 -36.64
CA PHE A 613 -23.65 -3.80 -37.61
C PHE A 613 -22.18 -3.68 -38.03
N THR A 614 -21.58 -4.80 -38.44
CA THR A 614 -20.18 -4.87 -38.84
C THR A 614 -20.03 -5.01 -40.35
N CYS A 615 -19.14 -4.22 -40.95
CA CYS A 615 -18.74 -4.33 -42.35
C CYS A 615 -17.23 -4.45 -42.48
N GLY A 616 -16.75 -5.36 -43.34
CA GLY A 616 -15.32 -5.60 -43.46
C GLY A 616 -14.98 -6.80 -44.33
N LEU A 617 -13.69 -7.08 -44.49
CA LEU A 617 -13.17 -8.19 -45.30
C LEU A 617 -12.05 -8.93 -44.59
N ASN A 618 -12.08 -10.26 -44.68
CA ASN A 618 -10.95 -11.13 -44.44
C ASN A 618 -10.23 -11.41 -45.77
N LEU A 619 -9.06 -10.80 -45.93
CA LEU A 619 -8.26 -10.85 -47.15
C LEU A 619 -7.67 -12.24 -47.43
N SER A 620 -7.57 -13.11 -46.41
CA SER A 620 -7.08 -14.48 -46.60
C SER A 620 -8.15 -15.37 -47.24
N GLN A 621 -9.43 -15.10 -46.92
CA GLN A 621 -10.58 -15.87 -47.41
C GLN A 621 -11.23 -15.29 -48.66
N ILE A 622 -10.95 -14.02 -48.99
CA ILE A 622 -11.51 -13.34 -50.18
C ILE A 622 -11.20 -14.06 -51.50
N SER A 623 -10.14 -14.87 -51.52
CA SER A 623 -9.78 -15.71 -52.66
C SER A 623 -10.83 -16.77 -53.02
N ASN A 624 -11.77 -17.06 -52.12
CA ASN A 624 -12.85 -18.04 -52.31
C ASN A 624 -14.05 -17.47 -53.09
N LEU A 625 -14.06 -16.18 -53.45
CA LEU A 625 -15.12 -15.55 -54.26
C LEU A 625 -15.16 -16.13 -55.69
N SER A 626 -16.09 -17.06 -55.93
CA SER A 626 -16.28 -17.66 -57.25
C SER A 626 -16.83 -16.65 -58.26
N GLY A 627 -16.04 -16.31 -59.28
CA GLY A 627 -16.42 -15.40 -60.37
C GLY A 627 -15.53 -14.15 -60.51
N PHE A 628 -14.70 -13.84 -59.50
CA PHE A 628 -13.87 -12.63 -59.46
C PHE A 628 -12.37 -12.95 -59.36
N THR A 629 -11.82 -13.69 -60.34
CA THR A 629 -10.42 -14.17 -60.31
C THR A 629 -9.35 -13.08 -60.20
N GLN A 630 -9.69 -11.84 -60.54
CA GLN A 630 -8.80 -10.68 -60.46
C GLN A 630 -8.80 -9.98 -59.08
N ILE A 631 -9.70 -10.34 -58.16
CA ILE A 631 -9.78 -9.69 -56.84
C ILE A 631 -8.51 -9.85 -56.02
N ASN A 632 -7.87 -11.02 -56.10
CA ASN A 632 -6.59 -11.27 -55.44
C ASN A 632 -5.49 -10.34 -55.99
N SER A 633 -5.50 -10.06 -57.30
CA SER A 633 -4.53 -9.15 -57.92
C SER A 633 -4.71 -7.70 -57.46
N PHE A 634 -5.95 -7.29 -57.15
CA PHE A 634 -6.25 -5.97 -56.60
C PHE A 634 -5.64 -5.78 -55.21
N PHE A 635 -5.81 -6.75 -54.31
CA PHE A 635 -5.28 -6.70 -52.94
C PHE A 635 -3.80 -7.10 -52.82
N SER A 636 -3.14 -7.50 -53.92
CA SER A 636 -1.75 -7.98 -53.90
C SER A 636 -0.71 -6.93 -53.49
N ILE A 637 -1.01 -5.63 -53.66
CA ILE A 637 -0.07 -4.54 -53.35
C ILE A 637 -0.77 -3.48 -52.48
N PRO A 638 -0.88 -3.71 -51.15
CA PRO A 638 -1.57 -2.80 -50.24
C PRO A 638 -1.00 -1.38 -50.19
N SER A 639 0.30 -1.21 -50.48
CA SER A 639 0.96 0.10 -50.50
C SER A 639 0.44 1.06 -51.59
N ASN A 640 -0.22 0.53 -52.63
CA ASN A 640 -0.84 1.32 -53.70
C ASN A 640 -2.34 1.59 -53.47
N LEU A 641 -2.93 1.02 -52.42
CA LEU A 641 -4.35 1.14 -52.12
C LEU A 641 -4.58 2.22 -51.06
N SER A 642 -5.41 3.22 -51.37
CA SER A 642 -5.94 4.15 -50.37
C SER A 642 -7.32 3.68 -49.89
N LEU A 643 -7.64 3.93 -48.63
CA LEU A 643 -8.93 3.56 -48.02
C LEU A 643 -9.62 4.81 -47.50
N TYR A 644 -10.87 4.97 -47.93
CA TYR A 644 -11.79 6.00 -47.50
C TYR A 644 -12.83 5.36 -46.60
N VAL A 645 -13.12 5.97 -45.46
CA VAL A 645 -14.09 5.48 -44.46
C VAL A 645 -15.12 6.59 -44.20
N GLY A 646 -16.40 6.21 -44.18
CA GLY A 646 -17.53 7.11 -43.94
C GLY A 646 -17.77 8.15 -45.05
N GLY A 647 -17.20 7.96 -46.23
CA GLY A 647 -17.45 8.80 -47.40
C GLY A 647 -16.43 8.60 -48.52
N ASP A 648 -16.65 9.23 -49.67
CA ASP A 648 -15.71 9.25 -50.81
C ASP A 648 -15.47 10.64 -51.42
N GLY A 649 -15.83 11.70 -50.68
CA GLY A 649 -15.73 13.09 -51.10
C GLY A 649 -16.90 13.61 -51.93
N ALA A 650 -17.76 12.72 -52.45
CA ALA A 650 -19.02 13.08 -53.09
C ALA A 650 -20.23 12.56 -52.32
N ARG A 651 -20.09 11.41 -51.67
CA ARG A 651 -21.07 10.81 -50.76
C ARG A 651 -20.45 10.69 -49.39
N THR A 652 -21.16 11.11 -48.35
CA THR A 652 -20.74 11.02 -46.95
C THR A 652 -21.77 10.17 -46.23
N TYR A 653 -21.29 9.30 -45.35
CA TYR A 653 -22.13 8.51 -44.47
C TYR A 653 -22.73 9.40 -43.38
N THR A 654 -24.04 9.33 -43.20
CA THR A 654 -24.77 10.19 -42.27
C THR A 654 -24.98 9.55 -40.90
N GLY A 655 -24.83 8.23 -40.81
CA GLY A 655 -24.92 7.46 -39.57
C GLY A 655 -23.72 7.60 -38.63
N ILE A 656 -23.62 6.64 -37.72
CA ILE A 656 -22.65 6.58 -36.62
C ILE A 656 -21.55 5.58 -36.98
N ILE A 657 -20.30 5.94 -36.69
CA ILE A 657 -19.13 5.08 -36.82
C ILE A 657 -18.55 4.89 -35.42
N HIS A 658 -18.68 3.69 -34.85
CA HIS A 658 -18.13 3.40 -33.52
C HIS A 658 -16.62 3.17 -33.57
N SER A 659 -16.16 2.33 -34.50
CA SER A 659 -14.75 1.99 -34.61
C SER A 659 -14.37 1.48 -36.01
N PHE A 660 -13.08 1.56 -36.34
CA PHE A 660 -12.53 0.98 -37.56
C PHE A 660 -11.19 0.28 -37.29
N GLY A 661 -11.11 -1.02 -37.53
CA GLY A 661 -10.02 -1.89 -37.11
C GLY A 661 -9.25 -2.59 -38.24
N PHE A 662 -7.97 -2.87 -38.01
CA PHE A 662 -7.07 -3.65 -38.86
C PHE A 662 -6.36 -4.74 -38.04
N ASP A 663 -6.45 -5.99 -38.50
CA ASP A 663 -5.87 -7.16 -37.85
C ASP A 663 -4.82 -7.86 -38.71
N ALA A 664 -3.69 -8.15 -38.09
CA ALA A 664 -2.65 -9.07 -38.54
C ALA A 664 -2.99 -10.52 -38.15
N GLU A 665 -2.08 -11.45 -38.40
CA GLU A 665 -2.34 -12.89 -38.28
C GLU A 665 -2.74 -13.34 -36.87
N TYR A 666 -2.06 -12.85 -35.84
CA TYR A 666 -2.34 -13.25 -34.46
C TYR A 666 -3.71 -12.73 -33.99
N ASN A 667 -3.99 -11.43 -34.09
CA ASN A 667 -5.29 -10.88 -33.66
C ASN A 667 -6.45 -11.37 -34.53
N ASN A 668 -6.22 -11.68 -35.80
CA ASN A 668 -7.24 -12.29 -36.65
C ASN A 668 -7.73 -13.64 -36.10
N LYS A 669 -6.91 -14.39 -35.33
CA LYS A 669 -7.37 -15.62 -34.66
C LYS A 669 -8.32 -15.33 -33.50
N LYS A 670 -8.30 -14.12 -32.90
CA LYS A 670 -9.24 -13.70 -31.84
C LYS A 670 -10.65 -13.48 -32.41
N ILE A 671 -10.78 -13.23 -33.73
CA ILE A 671 -12.09 -13.11 -34.39
C ILE A 671 -12.70 -14.50 -34.60
N ASN A 672 -13.94 -14.68 -34.13
CA ASN A 672 -14.67 -15.91 -34.36
C ASN A 672 -14.96 -16.11 -35.85
N THR A 673 -14.50 -17.23 -36.41
CA THR A 673 -14.70 -17.56 -37.84
C THR A 673 -16.16 -17.60 -38.28
N SER A 674 -17.11 -17.78 -37.35
CA SER A 674 -18.55 -17.74 -37.64
C SER A 674 -19.09 -16.34 -37.96
N PHE A 675 -18.34 -15.27 -37.63
CA PHE A 675 -18.71 -13.89 -37.94
C PHE A 675 -18.50 -13.53 -39.41
N ILE A 676 -17.66 -14.30 -40.09
CA ILE A 676 -17.30 -14.11 -41.50
C ILE A 676 -18.01 -15.19 -42.31
N ASP A 677 -18.56 -14.82 -43.47
CA ASP A 677 -19.17 -15.79 -44.38
C ASP A 677 -18.13 -16.59 -45.18
N SER A 678 -18.59 -17.55 -45.99
CA SER A 678 -17.71 -18.39 -46.81
C SER A 678 -16.88 -17.61 -47.84
N TYR A 679 -17.20 -16.35 -48.10
CA TYR A 679 -16.55 -15.48 -49.07
C TYR A 679 -15.54 -14.52 -48.43
N GLY A 680 -15.37 -14.57 -47.10
CA GLY A 680 -14.48 -13.66 -46.39
C GLY A 680 -15.11 -12.29 -46.10
N ILE A 681 -16.44 -12.15 -46.14
CA ILE A 681 -17.14 -10.89 -45.85
C ILE A 681 -17.84 -10.99 -44.48
N PHE A 682 -17.72 -9.96 -43.64
CA PHE A 682 -18.41 -9.93 -42.35
C PHE A 682 -19.94 -9.99 -42.52
N LYS A 683 -20.59 -10.74 -41.63
CA LYS A 683 -22.04 -10.72 -41.50
C LYS A 683 -22.47 -9.41 -40.80
N THR A 684 -23.65 -8.92 -41.17
CA THR A 684 -24.20 -7.63 -40.73
C THR A 684 -25.19 -7.77 -39.57
N ASP A 685 -25.12 -8.88 -38.82
CA ASP A 685 -26.03 -9.17 -37.71
C ASP A 685 -25.76 -8.29 -36.48
N THR A 686 -26.81 -7.82 -35.81
CA THR A 686 -26.74 -6.96 -34.62
C THR A 686 -25.88 -7.54 -33.50
N ALA A 687 -26.03 -8.85 -33.24
CA ALA A 687 -25.25 -9.55 -32.23
C ALA A 687 -23.74 -9.55 -32.52
N ILE A 688 -23.35 -9.51 -33.79
CA ILE A 688 -21.94 -9.44 -34.20
C ILE A 688 -21.42 -8.02 -34.04
N GLY A 689 -22.22 -7.00 -34.40
CA GLY A 689 -21.91 -5.59 -34.15
C GLY A 689 -21.56 -5.34 -32.67
N ASN A 690 -22.41 -5.81 -31.77
CA ASN A 690 -22.24 -5.66 -30.31
C ASN A 690 -21.02 -6.42 -29.74
N VAL A 691 -20.52 -7.45 -30.42
CA VAL A 691 -19.27 -8.13 -30.02
C VAL A 691 -18.06 -7.41 -30.60
N MET A 692 -18.13 -7.01 -31.88
CA MET A 692 -17.02 -6.40 -32.60
C MET A 692 -16.72 -4.97 -32.12
N ILE A 693 -17.68 -4.26 -31.54
CA ILE A 693 -17.44 -2.94 -30.92
C ILE A 693 -16.40 -3.00 -29.80
N ASN A 694 -16.34 -4.12 -29.07
CA ASN A 694 -15.40 -4.37 -27.97
C ASN A 694 -14.09 -5.05 -28.41
N HIS A 695 -13.94 -5.38 -29.70
CA HIS A 695 -12.73 -6.04 -30.21
C HIS A 695 -11.64 -4.99 -30.48
N VAL A 696 -10.48 -5.13 -29.82
CA VAL A 696 -9.31 -4.29 -30.07
C VAL A 696 -8.41 -5.00 -31.08
N ALA A 697 -8.27 -4.39 -32.26
CA ALA A 697 -7.45 -4.91 -33.34
C ALA A 697 -5.97 -4.48 -33.17
N ASN A 698 -5.10 -4.89 -34.10
CA ASN A 698 -3.73 -4.38 -34.11
C ASN A 698 -3.66 -2.85 -34.35
N TYR A 699 -4.70 -2.30 -34.96
CA TYR A 699 -4.98 -0.88 -35.01
C TYR A 699 -6.50 -0.73 -35.01
N THR A 700 -7.08 -0.01 -34.05
CA THR A 700 -8.50 0.38 -34.06
C THR A 700 -8.62 1.88 -33.85
N LEU A 701 -9.20 2.59 -34.81
CA LEU A 701 -9.57 3.99 -34.63
C LEU A 701 -10.81 4.10 -33.74
N ILE A 702 -10.72 4.86 -32.65
CA ILE A 702 -11.82 5.08 -31.72
C ILE A 702 -11.89 6.54 -31.23
N LEU A 703 -13.01 6.91 -30.61
CA LEU A 703 -13.19 8.18 -29.92
C LEU A 703 -13.22 7.94 -28.40
N LEU A 704 -12.55 8.78 -27.62
CA LEU A 704 -12.44 8.66 -26.17
C LEU A 704 -12.82 9.97 -25.47
N TYR A 705 -13.43 9.86 -24.30
CA TYR A 705 -13.72 10.99 -23.41
C TYR A 705 -12.95 10.82 -22.09
N LYS A 706 -11.87 11.58 -21.91
CA LYS A 706 -11.01 11.55 -20.71
C LYS A 706 -10.57 12.97 -20.37
N TYR A 707 -10.32 13.26 -19.09
CA TYR A 707 -9.84 14.58 -18.63
C TYR A 707 -10.79 15.75 -18.98
N ASP A 708 -12.10 15.47 -19.04
CA ASP A 708 -13.13 16.38 -19.57
C ASP A 708 -12.89 16.83 -21.03
N LEU A 709 -12.29 15.95 -21.83
CA LEU A 709 -11.98 16.17 -23.24
C LEU A 709 -12.39 14.97 -24.09
N LEU A 710 -13.12 15.24 -25.18
CA LEU A 710 -13.37 14.29 -26.25
C LEU A 710 -12.22 14.37 -27.27
N PHE A 711 -11.63 13.25 -27.67
CA PHE A 711 -10.59 13.21 -28.70
C PHE A 711 -10.51 11.85 -29.40
N ALA A 712 -9.99 11.83 -30.63
CA ALA A 712 -9.72 10.59 -31.36
C ALA A 712 -8.39 9.98 -30.94
N ASP A 713 -8.36 8.66 -30.79
CA ASP A 713 -7.15 7.90 -30.49
C ASP A 713 -7.17 6.56 -31.25
N ILE A 714 -6.15 5.75 -31.01
CA ILE A 714 -5.91 4.46 -31.66
C ILE A 714 -5.77 3.41 -30.55
N ALA A 715 -6.78 2.58 -30.40
CA ALA A 715 -6.69 1.38 -29.58
C ALA A 715 -5.83 0.33 -30.31
N VAL A 716 -4.97 -0.35 -29.57
CA VAL A 716 -3.96 -1.27 -30.11
C VAL A 716 -3.84 -2.48 -29.21
N ALA A 717 -3.92 -3.66 -29.83
CA ALA A 717 -3.57 -4.93 -29.20
C ALA A 717 -2.29 -5.52 -29.80
N GLY A 718 -1.43 -6.07 -28.94
CA GLY A 718 -0.14 -6.65 -29.31
C GLY A 718 0.19 -7.87 -28.46
N TYR A 719 1.09 -8.72 -28.95
CA TYR A 719 1.43 -9.98 -28.30
C TYR A 719 2.92 -10.30 -28.37
N TRP A 720 3.47 -10.82 -27.27
CA TRP A 720 4.85 -11.33 -27.20
C TRP A 720 4.90 -12.68 -26.47
N GLU A 721 5.75 -13.60 -26.92
CA GLU A 721 6.05 -14.85 -26.22
C GLU A 721 7.51 -15.26 -26.34
N ASP A 722 8.03 -15.93 -25.30
CA ASP A 722 9.33 -16.60 -25.34
C ASP A 722 9.34 -17.79 -24.38
N TYR A 723 10.22 -18.76 -24.63
CA TYR A 723 10.32 -19.98 -23.83
C TYR A 723 11.69 -20.17 -23.19
N VAL A 724 11.68 -20.69 -21.97
CA VAL A 724 12.89 -21.10 -21.24
C VAL A 724 12.77 -22.58 -20.86
N PRO A 725 13.75 -23.44 -21.21
CA PRO A 725 13.74 -24.84 -20.76
C PRO A 725 13.69 -24.94 -19.24
N LEU A 726 12.87 -25.84 -18.68
CA LEU A 726 12.80 -26.03 -17.23
C LEU A 726 14.16 -26.45 -16.66
N SER A 727 14.95 -27.21 -17.43
CA SER A 727 16.32 -27.56 -17.07
C SER A 727 17.31 -26.40 -16.93
N TYR A 728 16.91 -25.15 -17.20
CA TYR A 728 17.70 -23.98 -16.81
C TYR A 728 17.55 -23.66 -15.31
N PHE A 729 16.36 -23.86 -14.78
CA PHE A 729 15.98 -23.45 -13.42
C PHE A 729 16.36 -24.48 -12.35
N GLY A 730 16.75 -25.69 -12.74
CA GLY A 730 17.00 -26.78 -11.81
C GLY A 730 18.43 -26.87 -11.30
N LYS A 731 18.57 -27.60 -10.20
CA LYS A 731 19.86 -27.93 -9.59
C LYS A 731 19.83 -29.38 -9.11
N THR A 732 21.00 -30.01 -9.07
CA THR A 732 21.17 -31.32 -8.45
C THR A 732 21.05 -31.21 -6.93
N THR A 733 20.14 -31.99 -6.33
CA THR A 733 19.95 -32.16 -4.87
C THR A 733 19.99 -33.65 -4.51
N LYS A 734 20.05 -33.98 -3.22
CA LYS A 734 20.15 -35.36 -2.71
C LYS A 734 18.83 -35.84 -2.15
N ASN A 735 18.50 -37.10 -2.44
CA ASN A 735 17.35 -37.77 -1.82
C ASN A 735 17.70 -38.34 -0.42
N TYR A 736 16.73 -39.00 0.26
CA TYR A 736 16.95 -39.63 1.57
C TYR A 736 18.12 -40.63 1.62
N SER A 737 18.44 -41.26 0.49
CA SER A 737 19.55 -42.22 0.36
C SER A 737 20.87 -41.55 -0.02
N GLY A 738 20.92 -40.21 -0.09
CA GLY A 738 22.10 -39.44 -0.51
C GLY A 738 22.37 -39.47 -2.01
N LYS A 739 21.49 -40.06 -2.82
CA LYS A 739 21.62 -40.12 -4.28
C LYS A 739 21.21 -38.78 -4.89
N GLU A 740 22.04 -38.30 -5.80
CA GLU A 740 21.82 -37.07 -6.56
C GLU A 740 20.69 -37.24 -7.59
N TYR A 741 19.80 -36.26 -7.64
CA TYR A 741 18.75 -36.12 -8.65
C TYR A 741 18.54 -34.63 -8.98
N TYR A 742 18.02 -34.35 -10.17
CA TYR A 742 17.85 -32.98 -10.67
C TYR A 742 16.43 -32.48 -10.37
N ASP A 743 16.32 -31.28 -9.78
CA ASP A 743 15.06 -30.80 -9.19
C ASP A 743 14.84 -29.29 -9.36
N ILE A 744 13.57 -28.87 -9.38
CA ILE A 744 13.10 -27.47 -9.40
C ILE A 744 11.88 -27.40 -8.49
N ASP A 745 11.94 -26.71 -7.34
CA ASP A 745 10.78 -26.67 -6.45
C ASP A 745 9.81 -25.56 -6.82
N SER A 746 10.29 -24.33 -6.93
CA SER A 746 9.45 -23.19 -7.30
C SER A 746 10.21 -22.16 -8.12
N ILE A 747 9.47 -21.40 -8.91
CA ILE A 747 9.96 -20.28 -9.70
C ILE A 747 9.14 -19.06 -9.29
N GLN A 748 9.82 -18.02 -8.82
CA GLN A 748 9.24 -16.71 -8.60
C GLN A 748 9.35 -15.88 -9.87
N ILE A 749 8.25 -15.24 -10.26
CA ILE A 749 8.14 -14.36 -11.42
C ILE A 749 7.90 -12.93 -10.92
N ASN A 750 8.60 -11.97 -11.52
CA ASN A 750 8.39 -10.55 -11.26
C ASN A 750 8.22 -9.79 -12.57
N LEU A 751 7.30 -8.81 -12.54
CA LEU A 751 6.80 -8.09 -13.70
C LEU A 751 6.85 -6.57 -13.44
N ASP A 752 7.23 -5.79 -14.45
CA ASP A 752 7.15 -4.32 -14.44
C ASP A 752 5.73 -3.82 -14.80
N TYR A 753 4.73 -4.29 -14.06
CA TYR A 753 3.34 -3.88 -14.18
C TYR A 753 2.66 -3.88 -12.79
N PRO A 754 1.76 -2.92 -12.49
CA PRO A 754 1.07 -2.87 -11.20
C PRO A 754 0.31 -4.16 -10.85
N GLU A 755 0.37 -4.56 -9.57
CA GLU A 755 -0.48 -5.61 -9.03
C GLU A 755 -1.92 -5.06 -8.92
N PRO A 756 -2.94 -5.78 -9.44
CA PRO A 756 -4.32 -5.34 -9.34
C PRO A 756 -4.77 -5.28 -7.88
N MET A 757 -5.46 -4.21 -7.51
CA MET A 757 -6.06 -4.02 -6.20
C MET A 757 -7.43 -4.71 -6.12
N GLU A 758 -8.17 -4.74 -7.23
CA GLU A 758 -9.46 -5.42 -7.28
C GLU A 758 -9.36 -6.94 -7.21
N ARG A 759 -10.29 -7.54 -6.47
CA ARG A 759 -10.40 -8.98 -6.26
C ARG A 759 -11.80 -9.44 -6.59
N SER A 760 -11.89 -10.56 -7.30
CA SER A 760 -13.14 -11.24 -7.57
C SER A 760 -13.27 -12.43 -6.63
N SER A 761 -14.48 -12.68 -6.13
CA SER A 761 -14.80 -13.89 -5.39
C SER A 761 -15.74 -14.78 -6.20
N THR A 762 -15.49 -16.08 -6.16
CA THR A 762 -16.41 -17.10 -6.60
C THR A 762 -16.76 -17.98 -5.42
N GLU A 763 -18.04 -18.18 -5.20
CA GLU A 763 -18.56 -18.99 -4.11
C GLU A 763 -19.20 -20.25 -4.67
N SER A 764 -18.77 -21.41 -4.17
CA SER A 764 -19.44 -22.69 -4.41
C SER A 764 -20.14 -23.11 -3.12
N VAL A 765 -21.47 -23.13 -3.14
CA VAL A 765 -22.28 -23.61 -2.03
C VAL A 765 -22.60 -25.10 -2.19
N GLY A 766 -22.33 -25.86 -1.14
CA GLY A 766 -22.65 -27.27 -1.02
C GLY A 766 -23.69 -27.53 0.08
N SER A 767 -23.65 -28.76 0.59
CA SER A 767 -24.35 -29.10 1.82
C SER A 767 -23.68 -30.34 2.39
N TRP A 768 -23.51 -30.37 3.69
CA TRP A 768 -22.89 -31.48 4.41
C TRP A 768 -23.63 -31.77 5.71
N THR A 769 -23.56 -33.02 6.15
CA THR A 769 -24.16 -33.40 7.44
C THR A 769 -23.18 -33.14 8.58
N TYR A 770 -23.68 -33.09 9.83
CA TYR A 770 -22.80 -33.09 11.01
C TYR A 770 -21.80 -34.26 11.02
N GLN A 771 -22.13 -35.38 10.38
CA GLN A 771 -21.23 -36.51 10.24
C GLN A 771 -20.10 -36.24 9.23
N ASP A 772 -20.38 -35.52 8.15
CA ASP A 772 -19.39 -35.14 7.13
C ASP A 772 -18.45 -34.05 7.66
N LEU A 773 -18.99 -33.04 8.35
CA LEU A 773 -18.20 -32.03 9.07
C LEU A 773 -17.31 -32.69 10.12
N LYS A 774 -17.87 -33.65 10.87
CA LYS A 774 -17.08 -34.49 11.77
C LYS A 774 -16.02 -35.28 11.01
N ILE A 775 -16.27 -35.91 9.88
CA ILE A 775 -15.23 -36.64 9.12
C ILE A 775 -14.13 -35.71 8.59
N ARG A 776 -14.48 -34.51 8.11
CA ARG A 776 -13.52 -33.52 7.56
C ARG A 776 -12.58 -32.97 8.64
N TYR A 777 -13.09 -32.75 9.86
CA TYR A 777 -12.32 -32.17 10.96
C TYR A 777 -11.92 -33.15 12.08
N GLN A 778 -12.43 -34.38 12.03
CA GLN A 778 -12.04 -35.49 12.90
C GLN A 778 -11.19 -36.45 12.08
N THR A 779 -9.89 -36.14 12.02
CA THR A 779 -8.76 -37.03 11.69
C THR A 779 -9.05 -38.25 10.79
N ILE A 780 -8.51 -38.22 9.56
CA ILE A 780 -8.17 -39.42 8.79
C ILE A 780 -6.63 -39.51 8.77
N ASP A 781 -6.09 -40.64 9.22
CA ASP A 781 -4.67 -41.05 9.33
C ASP A 781 -3.81 -40.48 10.49
N ASP A 782 -3.57 -41.38 11.48
CA ASP A 782 -2.41 -41.60 12.39
C ASP A 782 -1.50 -40.45 12.87
N SER A 783 -1.87 -39.19 12.66
CA SER A 783 -1.21 -38.00 13.17
C SER A 783 -2.15 -37.23 14.11
N PHE A 784 -1.78 -37.26 15.39
CA PHE A 784 -2.59 -36.90 16.55
C PHE A 784 -2.84 -35.39 16.71
N TYR A 785 -3.85 -34.74 16.11
CA TYR A 785 -4.32 -33.43 16.62
C TYR A 785 -5.82 -33.18 16.31
N LEU A 786 -6.63 -32.98 17.36
CA LEU A 786 -7.99 -32.42 17.25
C LEU A 786 -7.88 -30.91 17.03
N GLN A 787 -8.56 -30.36 16.02
CA GLN A 787 -8.66 -28.90 15.85
C GLN A 787 -9.52 -28.29 16.97
N SER A 788 -9.08 -27.16 17.53
CA SER A 788 -9.86 -26.44 18.54
C SER A 788 -11.02 -25.66 17.90
N TYR A 789 -12.05 -25.33 18.67
CA TYR A 789 -13.14 -24.47 18.18
C TYR A 789 -12.63 -23.12 17.65
N GLY A 790 -11.62 -22.51 18.29
CA GLY A 790 -11.03 -21.26 17.80
C GLY A 790 -10.25 -21.40 16.48
N GLN A 791 -9.77 -22.60 16.15
CA GLN A 791 -9.16 -22.87 14.84
C GLN A 791 -10.23 -23.06 13.75
N LEU A 792 -11.37 -23.63 14.11
CA LEU A 792 -12.52 -23.80 13.22
C LEU A 792 -13.32 -22.51 13.00
N ASP A 793 -13.15 -21.50 13.86
CA ASP A 793 -13.75 -20.16 13.75
C ASP A 793 -12.81 -19.15 13.06
N ASN A 794 -11.60 -19.60 12.68
CA ASN A 794 -10.59 -18.75 12.07
C ASN A 794 -10.71 -18.77 10.54
N ASN A 795 -11.18 -17.67 9.97
CA ASN A 795 -11.30 -17.46 8.52
C ASN A 795 -10.00 -17.78 7.75
N LEU A 796 -8.84 -17.40 8.30
CA LEU A 796 -7.52 -17.70 7.71
C LEU A 796 -7.30 -19.20 7.44
N TYR A 797 -7.91 -20.07 8.25
CA TYR A 797 -7.72 -21.51 8.22
C TYR A 797 -8.84 -22.26 7.51
N ASN A 798 -10.08 -21.79 7.62
CA ASN A 798 -11.26 -22.48 7.09
C ASN A 798 -11.80 -21.84 5.79
N GLY A 799 -11.52 -20.57 5.51
CA GLY A 799 -12.05 -19.79 4.38
C GLY A 799 -13.50 -19.30 4.51
N TRP A 800 -14.11 -19.43 5.70
CA TRP A 800 -15.50 -19.02 5.97
C TRP A 800 -15.55 -17.70 6.71
N ASP A 801 -16.46 -16.82 6.29
CA ASP A 801 -16.68 -15.53 6.95
C ASP A 801 -17.68 -15.64 8.11
N ASN A 802 -18.58 -16.62 8.07
CA ASN A 802 -19.68 -16.74 9.04
C ASN A 802 -20.27 -18.18 9.13
N TYR A 803 -21.24 -18.38 10.03
CA TYR A 803 -21.90 -19.68 10.24
C TYR A 803 -22.74 -20.16 9.03
N GLN A 804 -23.32 -19.25 8.24
CA GLN A 804 -24.05 -19.58 7.03
C GLN A 804 -23.12 -20.31 6.05
N ASP A 805 -21.94 -19.72 5.81
CA ASP A 805 -20.89 -20.29 4.95
C ASP A 805 -20.51 -21.71 5.42
N MET A 806 -20.30 -21.89 6.73
CA MET A 806 -20.04 -23.21 7.29
C MET A 806 -21.24 -24.15 7.07
N SER A 807 -22.48 -23.72 7.29
CA SER A 807 -23.65 -24.59 7.14
C SER A 807 -23.88 -25.07 5.70
N GLU A 808 -23.48 -24.23 4.75
CA GLU A 808 -23.59 -24.46 3.31
C GLU A 808 -22.33 -25.11 2.72
N ASP A 809 -21.33 -25.50 3.53
CA ASP A 809 -20.02 -25.97 3.04
C ASP A 809 -19.48 -25.04 1.94
N SER A 810 -19.62 -23.74 2.16
CA SER A 810 -19.29 -22.71 1.18
C SER A 810 -17.77 -22.67 1.00
N GLU A 811 -17.32 -22.91 -0.24
CA GLU A 811 -15.92 -22.71 -0.62
C GLU A 811 -15.81 -21.42 -1.43
N LYS A 812 -15.17 -20.41 -0.82
CA LYS A 812 -14.88 -19.11 -1.44
C LYS A 812 -13.49 -19.12 -2.04
N TYR A 813 -13.44 -18.87 -3.34
CA TYR A 813 -12.20 -18.73 -4.10
C TYR A 813 -12.03 -17.25 -4.45
N TYR A 814 -10.92 -16.67 -4.00
CA TYR A 814 -10.56 -15.30 -4.32
C TYR A 814 -9.47 -15.28 -5.39
N VAL A 815 -9.71 -14.56 -6.48
CA VAL A 815 -8.76 -14.36 -7.57
C VAL A 815 -8.53 -12.87 -7.80
N TYR A 816 -7.35 -12.51 -8.29
CA TYR A 816 -7.09 -11.14 -8.71
C TYR A 816 -7.94 -10.80 -9.95
N ASN A 817 -8.57 -9.63 -9.95
CA ASN A 817 -9.30 -9.14 -11.11
C ASN A 817 -8.34 -8.36 -12.02
N THR A 818 -7.95 -8.94 -13.13
CA THR A 818 -7.05 -8.32 -14.12
C THR A 818 -7.79 -7.85 -15.36
N ASN A 819 -9.12 -7.86 -15.37
CA ASN A 819 -9.91 -7.59 -16.58
C ASN A 819 -9.55 -6.26 -17.24
N ASN A 820 -9.27 -5.24 -16.41
CA ASN A 820 -8.97 -3.88 -16.84
C ASN A 820 -7.48 -3.60 -17.05
N ASN A 821 -6.61 -4.59 -16.81
CA ASN A 821 -5.17 -4.42 -17.02
C ASN A 821 -4.85 -4.34 -18.51
N SER A 822 -4.13 -3.28 -18.89
CA SER A 822 -3.66 -3.09 -20.26
C SER A 822 -2.53 -4.05 -20.67
N VAL A 823 -1.89 -4.71 -19.69
CA VAL A 823 -0.91 -5.77 -19.91
C VAL A 823 -1.27 -6.96 -19.05
N LYS A 824 -1.46 -8.12 -19.69
CA LYS A 824 -1.74 -9.39 -19.01
C LYS A 824 -0.62 -10.37 -19.33
N THR A 825 -0.13 -11.04 -18.29
CA THR A 825 0.97 -11.99 -18.42
C THR A 825 0.48 -13.39 -18.07
N TYR A 826 0.83 -14.36 -18.90
CA TYR A 826 0.46 -15.74 -18.71
C TYR A 826 1.66 -16.68 -18.85
N ILE A 827 1.55 -17.84 -18.22
CA ILE A 827 2.53 -18.91 -18.24
C ILE A 827 1.87 -20.20 -18.73
N SER A 828 2.53 -20.90 -19.66
CA SER A 828 2.16 -22.27 -20.02
C SER A 828 3.37 -23.19 -19.95
N PHE A 829 3.12 -24.50 -19.83
CA PHE A 829 4.15 -25.52 -19.86
C PHE A 829 4.03 -26.32 -21.16
N GLN A 830 5.05 -26.24 -22.01
CA GLN A 830 5.02 -26.84 -23.34
C GLN A 830 6.17 -27.81 -23.57
N LYS A 831 5.94 -28.83 -24.40
CA LYS A 831 6.98 -29.81 -24.77
C LYS A 831 7.94 -29.19 -25.78
N ILE A 832 9.24 -29.22 -25.47
CA ILE A 832 10.30 -28.73 -26.35
C ILE A 832 10.32 -29.48 -27.68
N LYS A 833 10.02 -30.79 -27.66
CA LYS A 833 9.94 -31.61 -28.88
C LYS A 833 8.92 -31.10 -29.91
N ASN A 834 7.87 -30.42 -29.45
CA ASN A 834 6.84 -29.85 -30.31
C ASN A 834 7.17 -28.42 -30.77
N GLY A 835 8.31 -27.85 -30.35
CA GLY A 835 8.73 -26.49 -30.67
C GLY A 835 8.39 -25.45 -29.60
N ALA A 836 7.52 -25.78 -28.63
CA ALA A 836 7.06 -24.86 -27.57
C ALA A 836 6.54 -23.51 -28.12
N ASN A 837 5.72 -23.56 -29.17
CA ASN A 837 5.27 -22.43 -29.97
C ASN A 837 3.73 -22.33 -30.07
N LYS A 838 3.00 -22.92 -29.10
CA LYS A 838 1.54 -22.77 -29.04
C LYS A 838 1.22 -21.37 -28.49
N ASN A 839 0.48 -20.57 -29.25
CA ASN A 839 0.16 -19.19 -28.87
C ASN A 839 -0.97 -19.15 -27.84
N LEU A 840 -1.09 -18.03 -27.10
CA LEU A 840 -2.13 -17.83 -26.09
C LEU A 840 -3.55 -18.12 -26.60
N VAL A 841 -3.89 -17.65 -27.81
CA VAL A 841 -5.21 -17.83 -28.44
C VAL A 841 -5.54 -19.29 -28.81
N ASP A 842 -4.56 -20.19 -28.80
CA ASP A 842 -4.74 -21.60 -29.15
C ASP A 842 -5.07 -22.46 -27.90
N PHE A 843 -5.13 -21.88 -26.70
CA PHE A 843 -5.47 -22.57 -25.45
C PHE A 843 -6.98 -22.51 -25.18
N ASP A 844 -7.54 -23.65 -24.73
CA ASP A 844 -8.98 -23.77 -24.45
C ASP A 844 -9.35 -23.35 -23.01
N TYR A 845 -8.37 -23.33 -22.10
CA TYR A 845 -8.56 -23.06 -20.67
C TYR A 845 -7.54 -22.06 -20.16
N THR A 846 -8.04 -21.02 -19.48
CA THR A 846 -7.23 -20.02 -18.77
C THR A 846 -7.58 -20.10 -17.30
N GLU A 847 -6.54 -20.17 -16.46
CA GLU A 847 -6.67 -20.11 -15.01
C GLU A 847 -6.24 -18.74 -14.51
N LEU A 848 -7.12 -18.09 -13.74
CA LEU A 848 -6.85 -16.80 -13.12
C LEU A 848 -5.93 -16.96 -11.90
N MET A 849 -5.17 -15.91 -11.59
CA MET A 849 -4.27 -15.93 -10.44
C MET A 849 -5.06 -15.95 -9.12
N PRO A 850 -4.88 -16.96 -8.24
CA PRO A 850 -5.45 -16.94 -6.89
C PRO A 850 -4.83 -15.82 -6.03
N VAL A 851 -5.60 -15.22 -5.13
CA VAL A 851 -5.12 -14.16 -4.19
C VAL A 851 -3.94 -14.64 -3.35
N THR A 852 -3.84 -15.95 -3.11
CA THR A 852 -2.69 -16.57 -2.43
C THR A 852 -1.35 -16.33 -3.13
N GLY A 853 -1.34 -15.91 -4.41
CA GLY A 853 -0.15 -15.60 -5.20
C GLY A 853 0.67 -16.84 -5.57
N VAL A 854 0.08 -18.04 -5.47
CA VAL A 854 0.73 -19.32 -5.71
C VAL A 854 -0.04 -20.12 -6.75
N ILE A 855 0.67 -20.60 -7.76
CA ILE A 855 0.13 -21.47 -8.81
C ILE A 855 0.71 -22.88 -8.65
N GLU A 856 -0.19 -23.86 -8.62
CA GLU A 856 0.16 -25.28 -8.52
C GLU A 856 -0.51 -26.08 -9.64
N PRO A 857 0.17 -26.28 -10.78
CA PRO A 857 -0.43 -26.93 -11.94
C PRO A 857 -0.96 -28.35 -11.68
N GLU A 858 -0.33 -29.11 -10.78
CA GLU A 858 -0.63 -30.53 -10.58
C GLU A 858 -1.77 -30.83 -9.60
N SER A 859 -1.95 -29.99 -8.60
CA SER A 859 -3.02 -30.16 -7.61
C SER A 859 -4.36 -29.72 -8.15
N ALA A 860 -4.37 -28.75 -9.07
CA ALA A 860 -5.58 -28.20 -9.65
C ALA A 860 -6.04 -28.91 -10.94
N TYR A 861 -5.12 -29.45 -11.77
CA TYR A 861 -5.46 -29.90 -13.13
C TYR A 861 -4.86 -31.25 -13.55
N GLN A 862 -5.71 -32.13 -14.10
CA GLN A 862 -5.27 -33.40 -14.71
C GLN A 862 -4.56 -33.21 -16.08
N ASN A 863 -4.83 -32.10 -16.79
CA ASN A 863 -4.28 -31.79 -18.13
C ASN A 863 -3.63 -30.38 -18.15
N TRP A 864 -2.73 -30.11 -17.20
CA TRP A 864 -2.07 -28.81 -17.06
C TRP A 864 -1.26 -28.35 -18.29
N ASP A 865 -0.97 -29.21 -19.27
CA ASP A 865 -0.30 -28.85 -20.54
C ASP A 865 -1.22 -28.15 -21.55
N ASN A 866 -2.53 -28.14 -21.33
CA ASN A 866 -3.52 -27.41 -22.13
C ASN A 866 -4.14 -26.22 -21.37
N VAL A 867 -3.58 -25.85 -20.22
CA VAL A 867 -4.01 -24.70 -19.43
C VAL A 867 -2.94 -23.63 -19.50
N VAL A 868 -3.37 -22.38 -19.64
CA VAL A 868 -2.52 -21.21 -19.46
C VAL A 868 -2.85 -20.56 -18.11
N PHE A 869 -1.82 -20.19 -17.36
CA PHE A 869 -1.95 -19.66 -16.00
C PHE A 869 -1.61 -18.18 -15.99
N GLU A 870 -2.54 -17.34 -15.57
CA GLU A 870 -2.29 -15.91 -15.42
C GLU A 870 -1.35 -15.63 -14.25
N VAL A 871 -0.42 -14.69 -14.42
CA VAL A 871 0.57 -14.34 -13.41
C VAL A 871 0.64 -12.83 -13.17
N ILE A 872 0.86 -12.47 -11.91
CA ILE A 872 1.08 -11.09 -11.44
C ILE A 872 2.52 -10.92 -10.91
N ASP A 873 2.91 -9.69 -10.58
CA ASP A 873 4.21 -9.45 -9.95
C ASP A 873 4.35 -10.20 -8.61
N GLY A 874 5.51 -10.83 -8.38
CA GLY A 874 5.79 -11.61 -7.18
C GLY A 874 5.15 -13.02 -7.14
N ALA A 875 4.48 -13.45 -8.21
CA ALA A 875 3.88 -14.78 -8.34
C ALA A 875 4.88 -15.92 -8.10
N ILE A 876 4.44 -16.97 -7.42
CA ILE A 876 5.23 -18.20 -7.22
C ILE A 876 4.56 -19.37 -7.91
N ILE A 877 5.27 -20.01 -8.83
CA ILE A 877 4.81 -21.21 -9.52
C ILE A 877 5.59 -22.42 -9.01
N TYR A 878 4.87 -23.42 -8.48
CA TYR A 878 5.46 -24.73 -8.22
C TYR A 878 5.56 -25.52 -9.52
N SER A 879 6.77 -25.97 -9.85
CA SER A 879 6.99 -26.71 -11.11
C SER A 879 6.29 -28.08 -11.09
N PRO A 880 5.69 -28.54 -12.21
CA PRO A 880 5.14 -29.88 -12.30
C PRO A 880 6.24 -30.93 -12.03
N LYS A 881 5.96 -31.90 -11.16
CA LYS A 881 6.85 -32.99 -10.75
C LYS A 881 6.48 -34.34 -11.39
N LYS A 882 5.24 -34.53 -11.82
CA LYS A 882 4.67 -35.74 -12.41
C LYS A 882 4.23 -35.50 -13.84
N ASN A 883 4.31 -36.55 -14.65
CA ASN A 883 3.89 -36.50 -16.04
C ASN A 883 2.36 -36.68 -16.17
N ILE A 884 1.75 -36.02 -17.14
CA ILE A 884 0.32 -36.12 -17.42
C ILE A 884 -0.02 -37.58 -17.78
N ASN A 885 -0.96 -38.15 -17.03
CA ASN A 885 -1.40 -39.54 -17.15
C ASN A 885 -0.34 -40.62 -16.84
N LYS A 886 0.75 -40.30 -16.11
CA LYS A 886 1.73 -41.28 -15.63
C LYS A 886 2.26 -40.94 -14.24
N ASP A 887 2.34 -41.94 -13.36
CA ASP A 887 2.97 -41.82 -12.02
C ASP A 887 4.51 -41.64 -12.04
N SER A 888 5.09 -41.37 -13.21
CA SER A 888 6.53 -41.13 -13.39
C SER A 888 6.91 -39.67 -13.21
N SER A 889 8.09 -39.41 -12.64
CA SER A 889 8.66 -38.06 -12.52
C SER A 889 8.80 -37.35 -13.86
N LEU A 890 8.50 -36.06 -13.90
CA LEU A 890 8.70 -35.20 -15.07
C LEU A 890 10.19 -35.10 -15.42
N ASN A 891 10.54 -35.20 -16.70
CA ASN A 891 11.89 -34.92 -17.19
C ASN A 891 11.99 -33.44 -17.58
N PHE A 892 12.64 -32.61 -16.76
CA PHE A 892 12.78 -31.17 -17.00
C PHE A 892 13.50 -30.80 -18.30
N ASN A 893 14.20 -31.74 -18.95
CA ASN A 893 14.83 -31.51 -20.25
C ASN A 893 13.86 -31.58 -21.45
N GLU A 894 12.64 -32.10 -21.24
CA GLU A 894 11.64 -32.26 -22.31
C GLU A 894 10.60 -31.13 -22.33
N TRP A 895 10.61 -30.28 -21.32
CA TRP A 895 9.59 -29.28 -21.04
C TRP A 895 10.20 -27.88 -20.87
N ALA A 896 9.47 -26.89 -21.35
CA ALA A 896 9.79 -25.47 -21.20
C ALA A 896 8.64 -24.76 -20.50
N ILE A 897 8.98 -23.70 -19.76
CA ILE A 897 8.05 -22.67 -19.34
C ILE A 897 7.98 -21.64 -20.47
N VAL A 898 6.79 -21.33 -20.95
CA VAL A 898 6.54 -20.33 -22.00
C VAL A 898 5.82 -19.16 -21.36
N THR A 899 6.35 -17.96 -21.58
CA THR A 899 5.74 -16.71 -21.10
C THR A 899 5.02 -16.05 -22.24
N HIS A 900 3.79 -15.62 -21.99
CA HIS A 900 2.92 -14.93 -22.92
C HIS A 900 2.60 -13.55 -22.32
N ILE A 901 2.78 -12.48 -23.10
CA ILE A 901 2.41 -11.12 -22.69
C ILE A 901 1.43 -10.58 -23.73
N ASP A 902 0.19 -10.33 -23.33
CA ASP A 902 -0.87 -9.75 -24.15
C ASP A 902 -1.05 -8.28 -23.75
N PHE A 903 -0.90 -7.39 -24.72
CA PHE A 903 -1.09 -5.94 -24.55
C PHE A 903 -2.43 -5.56 -25.16
N SER A 904 -3.20 -4.74 -24.45
CA SER A 904 -4.40 -4.09 -24.94
C SER A 904 -4.44 -2.67 -24.39
N SER A 905 -4.25 -1.67 -25.26
CA SER A 905 -4.41 -0.26 -24.90
C SER A 905 -5.58 0.34 -25.65
N ASP A 906 -6.43 1.07 -24.95
CA ASP A 906 -7.55 1.80 -25.58
C ASP A 906 -7.07 3.05 -26.32
N GLY A 907 -5.84 3.50 -26.11
CA GLY A 907 -5.28 4.60 -26.90
C GLY A 907 -3.79 4.77 -26.70
N ILE A 908 -3.03 4.54 -27.76
CA ILE A 908 -1.56 4.64 -27.72
C ILE A 908 -1.04 6.07 -27.75
N LEU A 909 -1.84 7.05 -28.19
CA LEU A 909 -1.41 8.45 -28.24
C LEU A 909 -1.49 9.08 -26.85
N HIS A 910 -2.53 8.77 -26.08
CA HIS A 910 -2.62 9.20 -24.69
C HIS A 910 -1.88 8.28 -23.71
N ASN A 911 -1.92 6.94 -23.89
CA ASN A 911 -1.37 5.96 -22.94
C ASN A 911 -0.34 5.02 -23.62
N PRO A 912 0.89 5.50 -23.88
CA PRO A 912 1.95 4.68 -24.49
C PRO A 912 2.58 3.71 -23.49
N ILE A 913 2.11 2.46 -23.46
CA ILE A 913 2.58 1.41 -22.54
C ILE A 913 4.03 1.00 -22.88
N LYS A 914 4.87 0.86 -21.85
CA LYS A 914 6.25 0.35 -21.96
C LYS A 914 6.53 -0.69 -20.88
N PHE A 915 6.70 -1.95 -21.27
CA PHE A 915 7.05 -3.02 -20.34
C PHE A 915 8.57 -3.23 -20.30
N ARG A 916 9.22 -2.99 -19.15
CA ARG A 916 10.71 -2.90 -19.08
C ARG A 916 11.36 -4.18 -18.58
N ASP A 917 10.84 -4.77 -17.50
CA ASP A 917 11.50 -5.88 -16.81
C ASP A 917 10.58 -7.12 -16.66
N LEU A 918 11.15 -8.30 -16.95
CA LEU A 918 10.58 -9.61 -16.61
C LEU A 918 11.68 -10.46 -15.97
N GLN A 919 11.43 -10.99 -14.77
CA GLN A 919 12.47 -11.64 -13.98
C GLN A 919 12.01 -12.96 -13.37
N PHE A 920 12.71 -14.05 -13.69
CA PHE A 920 12.51 -15.39 -13.11
C PHE A 920 13.58 -15.70 -12.07
N ALA A 921 13.20 -16.32 -10.96
CA ALA A 921 14.14 -16.80 -9.96
C ALA A 921 13.71 -18.14 -9.38
N SER A 922 14.55 -19.16 -9.49
CA SER A 922 14.22 -20.51 -9.01
C SER A 922 14.77 -20.80 -7.62
N LYS A 923 13.97 -21.53 -6.83
CA LYS A 923 14.39 -22.14 -5.57
C LYS A 923 14.44 -23.65 -5.72
N VAL A 924 15.54 -24.23 -5.26
CA VAL A 924 15.71 -25.68 -5.06
C VAL A 924 16.06 -25.88 -3.60
N LEU A 925 15.15 -26.54 -2.88
CA LEU A 925 15.30 -26.90 -1.48
C LEU A 925 16.17 -28.14 -1.35
N GLU A 926 16.77 -28.34 -0.19
CA GLU A 926 17.49 -29.58 0.15
C GLU A 926 16.56 -30.53 0.91
N ARG A 927 16.72 -31.85 0.73
CA ARG A 927 15.84 -32.84 1.39
C ARG A 927 16.16 -33.08 2.86
N ASN A 928 17.43 -32.91 3.26
CA ASN A 928 17.94 -33.30 4.57
C ASN A 928 18.57 -32.13 5.37
N ASP A 929 18.53 -30.90 4.84
CA ASP A 929 19.13 -29.73 5.47
C ASP A 929 18.31 -28.47 5.16
N PHE A 930 18.44 -27.42 5.96
CA PHE A 930 17.76 -26.16 5.72
C PHE A 930 18.45 -25.38 4.59
N SER A 931 17.67 -24.98 3.58
CA SER A 931 18.16 -24.12 2.52
C SER A 931 18.23 -22.66 2.98
N LYS A 932 19.44 -22.11 3.10
CA LYS A 932 19.63 -20.72 3.53
C LYS A 932 19.14 -19.70 2.49
N ILE A 933 18.54 -18.60 2.96
CA ILE A 933 18.36 -17.35 2.23
C ILE A 933 19.37 -16.36 2.79
N GLY A 934 20.26 -15.86 1.93
CA GLY A 934 21.24 -14.85 2.37
C GLY A 934 20.62 -13.46 2.45
N THR A 935 21.30 -12.57 3.19
CA THR A 935 20.87 -11.17 3.41
C THR A 935 22.07 -10.24 3.27
N LYS A 936 21.83 -8.95 3.07
CA LYS A 936 22.87 -7.95 2.77
C LYS A 936 23.97 -7.84 3.84
N PHE A 937 23.58 -7.90 5.11
CA PHE A 937 24.46 -7.70 6.26
C PHE A 937 24.93 -9.01 6.93
N GLY A 938 24.84 -10.13 6.21
CA GLY A 938 25.46 -11.39 6.61
C GLY A 938 24.64 -12.30 7.53
N THR A 939 23.52 -11.84 8.10
CA THR A 939 22.64 -12.72 8.90
C THR A 939 21.71 -13.54 8.02
N SER A 940 22.02 -14.82 7.80
CA SER A 940 21.21 -15.69 6.96
C SER A 940 19.87 -16.06 7.62
N LEU A 941 18.83 -16.20 6.80
CA LEU A 941 17.51 -16.69 7.20
C LEU A 941 17.27 -18.10 6.66
N TYR A 942 16.43 -18.87 7.34
CA TYR A 942 16.14 -20.25 6.98
C TYR A 942 14.62 -20.47 6.89
N PRO A 943 14.08 -20.75 5.69
CA PRO A 943 12.71 -21.21 5.53
C PRO A 943 12.51 -22.52 6.28
N TYR A 944 11.42 -22.60 7.04
CA TYR A 944 11.05 -23.83 7.73
C TYR A 944 9.59 -24.17 7.47
N ARG A 945 9.29 -25.47 7.49
CA ARG A 945 7.95 -26.03 7.57
C ARG A 945 8.00 -27.15 8.59
N LYS A 946 7.02 -27.21 9.48
CA LYS A 946 6.93 -28.18 10.56
C LYS A 946 5.51 -28.74 10.61
N THR A 947 5.43 -30.05 10.84
CA THR A 947 4.18 -30.74 11.14
C THR A 947 4.39 -31.51 12.43
N GLY A 948 3.69 -31.10 13.50
CA GLY A 948 3.96 -31.57 14.85
C GLY A 948 5.39 -31.23 15.30
N ASN A 949 6.21 -32.25 15.56
CA ASN A 949 7.60 -32.09 16.00
C ASN A 949 8.65 -32.25 14.89
N TYR A 950 8.22 -32.56 13.66
CA TYR A 950 9.13 -32.89 12.56
C TYR A 950 9.24 -31.74 11.56
N TYR A 951 10.47 -31.41 11.17
CA TYR A 951 10.75 -30.48 10.09
C TYR A 951 10.60 -31.18 8.73
N ASP A 952 9.90 -30.53 7.81
CA ASP A 952 9.80 -30.94 6.41
C ASP A 952 10.60 -29.97 5.53
N PHE A 953 11.86 -30.33 5.27
CA PHE A 953 12.80 -29.49 4.52
C PHE A 953 12.43 -29.26 3.05
N LYS A 954 11.64 -30.17 2.46
CA LYS A 954 11.13 -30.07 1.07
C LYS A 954 9.67 -29.66 1.01
N GLY A 955 9.07 -29.37 2.15
CA GLY A 955 7.69 -28.94 2.23
C GLY A 955 7.47 -27.57 1.61
N LYS A 956 6.25 -27.35 1.11
CA LYS A 956 5.87 -26.09 0.46
C LYS A 956 5.85 -24.95 1.48
N ASN A 957 6.76 -24.00 1.29
CA ASN A 957 6.82 -22.73 2.02
C ASN A 957 7.04 -21.58 1.01
N PRO A 958 5.97 -21.12 0.35
CA PRO A 958 6.05 -20.10 -0.69
C PRO A 958 6.36 -18.73 -0.07
N ILE A 959 7.57 -18.25 -0.32
CA ILE A 959 8.06 -16.95 0.14
C ILE A 959 8.59 -16.21 -1.07
N SER A 960 7.95 -15.10 -1.40
CA SER A 960 8.42 -14.18 -2.44
C SER A 960 9.36 -13.16 -1.82
N THR A 961 10.44 -12.85 -2.52
CA THR A 961 11.41 -11.85 -2.08
C THR A 961 11.48 -10.73 -3.09
N TYR A 962 11.49 -9.49 -2.61
CA TYR A 962 11.78 -8.35 -3.46
C TYR A 962 13.06 -8.56 -4.27
N LYS A 963 13.06 -8.17 -5.54
CA LYS A 963 14.16 -8.45 -6.48
C LYS A 963 15.18 -7.34 -6.68
N ARG A 964 14.92 -6.13 -6.16
CA ARG A 964 15.85 -5.01 -6.27
C ARG A 964 16.61 -4.78 -4.97
N SER A 965 17.62 -3.93 -5.05
CA SER A 965 18.36 -3.42 -3.88
C SER A 965 18.00 -1.95 -3.72
N THR A 966 17.35 -1.61 -2.61
CA THR A 966 16.87 -0.26 -2.33
C THR A 966 17.34 0.22 -0.95
N PRO A 967 17.46 1.54 -0.73
CA PRO A 967 17.64 2.09 0.61
C PRO A 967 16.47 1.72 1.54
N HIS A 968 16.66 1.75 2.86
CA HIS A 968 15.66 1.25 3.81
C HIS A 968 14.37 2.09 3.91
N LEU A 969 14.40 3.36 3.50
CA LEU A 969 13.19 4.20 3.41
C LEU A 969 12.49 4.09 2.05
N TYR A 970 13.13 3.47 1.06
CA TYR A 970 12.54 3.23 -0.24
C TYR A 970 11.74 1.92 -0.19
N LEU A 971 10.58 2.00 0.47
CA LEU A 971 9.65 0.90 0.67
C LEU A 971 8.52 0.96 -0.36
N ASP A 972 8.30 -0.18 -1.04
CA ASP A 972 7.20 -0.40 -1.98
C ASP A 972 6.24 -1.52 -1.55
N ASN A 973 5.31 -1.93 -2.43
CA ASN A 973 4.36 -3.01 -2.12
C ASN A 973 5.03 -4.38 -1.94
N ASN A 974 6.18 -4.60 -2.58
CA ASN A 974 6.82 -5.91 -2.68
C ASN A 974 8.15 -5.98 -1.92
N THR A 975 8.54 -4.90 -1.23
CA THR A 975 9.78 -4.79 -0.47
C THR A 975 9.79 -5.79 0.70
N GLY A 976 10.85 -6.59 0.84
CA GLY A 976 10.99 -7.54 1.93
C GLY A 976 10.69 -9.00 1.56
N TRP A 977 10.31 -9.78 2.58
CA TRP A 977 9.88 -11.17 2.46
C TRP A 977 8.36 -11.25 2.65
N HIS A 978 7.67 -11.72 1.62
CA HIS A 978 6.22 -11.86 1.63
C HIS A 978 5.85 -13.35 1.62
N PHE A 979 5.20 -13.79 2.70
CA PHE A 979 4.67 -15.14 2.86
C PHE A 979 3.39 -15.30 2.03
N ARG A 980 3.46 -16.09 0.97
CA ARG A 980 2.35 -16.36 0.04
C ARG A 980 1.69 -17.71 0.38
N GLY A 981 0.67 -18.12 -0.38
CA GLY A 981 -0.01 -19.42 -0.24
C GLY A 981 -0.97 -19.50 0.95
N SER A 982 -1.83 -20.53 0.98
CA SER A 982 -2.78 -20.74 2.08
C SER A 982 -2.09 -21.14 3.39
N PHE A 983 -2.63 -20.68 4.52
CA PHE A 983 -2.18 -21.02 5.87
C PHE A 983 -3.05 -22.14 6.45
N SER A 984 -2.45 -23.02 7.24
CA SER A 984 -3.15 -24.15 7.87
C SER A 984 -2.77 -24.23 9.34
N PRO A 985 -3.73 -24.51 10.25
CA PRO A 985 -3.47 -24.57 11.68
C PRO A 985 -2.58 -25.76 12.08
N LEU A 986 -2.48 -26.78 11.22
CA LEU A 986 -1.70 -27.99 11.46
C LEU A 986 -0.26 -27.91 10.96
N VAL A 987 0.08 -26.83 10.22
CA VAL A 987 1.36 -26.67 9.55
C VAL A 987 1.96 -25.33 9.94
N GLU A 988 2.99 -25.36 10.78
CA GLU A 988 3.80 -24.18 11.06
C GLU A 988 4.79 -23.98 9.92
N ARG A 989 4.79 -22.82 9.26
CA ARG A 989 5.78 -22.47 8.24
C ARG A 989 6.19 -21.00 8.36
N GLY A 990 7.41 -20.68 7.98
CA GLY A 990 7.91 -19.32 8.14
C GLY A 990 9.38 -19.16 7.74
N LEU A 991 9.98 -18.05 8.18
CA LEU A 991 11.41 -17.78 8.10
C LEU A 991 11.99 -17.71 9.51
N SER A 992 13.10 -18.41 9.73
CA SER A 992 13.81 -18.42 11.02
C SER A 992 15.13 -17.66 10.93
N MET A 993 15.37 -16.77 11.89
CA MET A 993 16.63 -16.07 12.12
C MET A 993 17.31 -16.67 13.35
N PRO A 994 18.45 -17.38 13.22
CA PRO A 994 19.14 -17.96 14.36
C PRO A 994 19.80 -16.89 15.24
N VAL A 995 19.76 -17.09 16.55
CA VAL A 995 20.37 -16.21 17.56
C VAL A 995 21.38 -17.02 18.37
N ASN A 996 22.59 -16.49 18.53
CA ASN A 996 23.71 -17.14 19.23
C ASN A 996 23.97 -18.60 18.78
N SER A 997 24.05 -18.84 17.47
CA SER A 997 24.28 -20.19 16.91
C SER A 997 25.59 -20.85 17.35
N GLN A 998 26.58 -20.07 17.79
CA GLN A 998 27.85 -20.55 18.33
C GLN A 998 27.80 -20.85 19.84
N GLN A 999 26.65 -20.63 20.50
CA GLN A 999 26.47 -20.83 21.94
C GLN A 999 27.49 -20.05 22.78
N GLY A 1000 27.73 -18.79 22.42
CA GLY A 1000 28.60 -17.89 23.17
C GLY A 1000 28.09 -17.61 24.59
N PHE A 1001 29.03 -17.28 25.48
CA PHE A 1001 28.75 -16.87 26.84
C PHE A 1001 28.27 -15.41 26.89
N ASN A 1002 27.40 -15.08 27.85
CA ASN A 1002 26.92 -13.72 28.12
C ASN A 1002 26.25 -13.05 26.90
N PHE A 1003 25.35 -13.79 26.23
CA PHE A 1003 24.61 -13.30 25.09
C PHE A 1003 23.21 -12.91 25.54
N LYS A 1004 22.95 -11.61 25.70
CA LYS A 1004 21.66 -11.08 26.15
C LYS A 1004 21.09 -10.06 25.18
N ILE A 1005 19.81 -10.17 24.89
CA ILE A 1005 19.09 -9.26 24.00
C ILE A 1005 18.28 -8.26 24.83
N SER A 1006 18.41 -6.98 24.49
CA SER A 1006 17.68 -5.87 25.10
C SER A 1006 16.43 -5.47 24.33
N SER A 1007 16.51 -5.47 23.01
CA SER A 1007 15.40 -5.08 22.14
C SER A 1007 15.45 -5.76 20.78
N VAL A 1008 14.28 -5.83 20.14
CA VAL A 1008 14.07 -6.30 18.77
C VAL A 1008 13.31 -5.23 18.02
N GLN A 1009 13.69 -4.96 16.78
CA GLN A 1009 12.98 -4.05 15.88
C GLN A 1009 12.70 -4.74 14.56
N VAL A 1010 11.47 -4.60 14.08
CA VAL A 1010 10.98 -5.27 12.88
C VAL A 1010 10.13 -4.33 12.04
N TRP A 1011 10.35 -4.36 10.73
CA TRP A 1011 9.55 -3.59 9.77
C TRP A 1011 8.52 -4.54 9.19
N LEU A 1012 7.27 -4.14 9.25
CA LEU A 1012 6.16 -5.01 8.88
C LEU A 1012 5.13 -4.25 8.06
N LYS A 1013 4.45 -4.97 7.18
CA LYS A 1013 3.30 -4.50 6.41
C LYS A 1013 2.29 -5.64 6.27
N PHE A 1014 1.03 -5.33 6.48
CA PHE A 1014 -0.07 -6.24 6.19
C PHE A 1014 -0.66 -5.85 4.83
N SER A 1015 -0.51 -6.71 3.81
CA SER A 1015 -0.85 -6.37 2.42
C SER A 1015 -2.31 -6.56 2.07
N GLU A 1016 -3.08 -7.21 2.94
CA GLU A 1016 -4.49 -7.46 2.72
C GLU A 1016 -5.34 -6.29 3.25
N THR A 1017 -6.53 -6.12 2.69
CA THR A 1017 -7.44 -5.03 3.07
C THR A 1017 -8.13 -5.25 4.42
N ILE A 1018 -8.25 -6.51 4.88
CA ILE A 1018 -8.99 -6.88 6.09
C ILE A 1018 -8.10 -7.74 6.98
N PHE A 1019 -7.98 -7.38 8.26
CA PHE A 1019 -7.26 -8.16 9.26
C PHE A 1019 -8.06 -9.41 9.70
N PRO A 1020 -7.39 -10.50 10.10
CA PRO A 1020 -8.07 -11.69 10.61
C PRO A 1020 -8.76 -11.41 11.95
N THR A 1021 -10.05 -11.76 12.07
CA THR A 1021 -10.87 -11.59 13.28
C THR A 1021 -10.46 -12.48 14.44
N THR A 1022 -9.68 -13.53 14.15
CA THR A 1022 -9.10 -14.46 15.11
C THR A 1022 -7.60 -14.30 15.20
N GLU A 1023 -7.04 -14.68 16.35
CA GLU A 1023 -5.62 -14.56 16.65
C GLU A 1023 -4.74 -15.33 15.64
N SER A 1024 -3.78 -14.63 15.02
CA SER A 1024 -2.78 -15.19 14.12
C SER A 1024 -1.38 -14.96 14.67
N LEU A 1025 -0.58 -16.01 14.82
CA LEU A 1025 0.83 -15.89 15.19
C LEU A 1025 1.60 -15.17 14.07
N ILE A 1026 2.45 -14.20 14.44
CA ILE A 1026 3.26 -13.43 13.47
C ILE A 1026 4.76 -13.47 13.77
N LEU A 1027 5.14 -13.56 15.05
CA LEU A 1027 6.54 -13.54 15.48
C LEU A 1027 6.70 -14.43 16.73
N SER A 1028 7.78 -15.19 16.81
CA SER A 1028 8.12 -16.01 17.98
C SER A 1028 9.60 -15.85 18.32
N ILE A 1029 9.92 -15.56 19.58
CA ILE A 1029 11.29 -15.44 20.09
C ILE A 1029 11.57 -16.59 21.04
N ASN A 1030 12.42 -17.51 20.62
CA ASN A 1030 12.83 -18.66 21.42
C ASN A 1030 14.15 -18.35 22.13
N HIS A 1031 14.08 -18.07 23.43
CA HIS A 1031 15.22 -17.83 24.30
C HIS A 1031 15.38 -18.98 25.31
N LYS A 1032 16.40 -18.91 26.16
CA LYS A 1032 16.78 -20.02 27.02
C LYS A 1032 15.70 -20.43 28.04
N ASP A 1033 15.00 -19.45 28.59
CA ASP A 1033 14.07 -19.67 29.70
C ASP A 1033 12.63 -19.91 29.23
N SER A 1034 12.24 -19.38 28.05
CA SER A 1034 10.88 -19.52 27.52
C SER A 1034 10.78 -19.20 26.02
N ILE A 1035 9.56 -19.25 25.47
CA ILE A 1035 9.26 -18.81 24.10
C ILE A 1035 8.20 -17.70 24.18
N TYR A 1036 8.53 -16.53 23.64
CA TYR A 1036 7.61 -15.40 23.55
C TYR A 1036 6.96 -15.36 22.17
N ASP A 1037 5.63 -15.50 22.13
CA ASP A 1037 4.82 -15.46 20.92
C ASP A 1037 4.07 -14.14 20.81
N PHE A 1038 4.08 -13.55 19.62
CA PHE A 1038 3.33 -12.34 19.31
C PHE A 1038 2.23 -12.66 18.32
N TYR A 1039 1.00 -12.31 18.70
CA TYR A 1039 -0.20 -12.53 17.93
C TYR A 1039 -0.74 -11.23 17.34
N LEU A 1040 -1.39 -11.35 16.19
CA LEU A 1040 -2.14 -10.32 15.50
C LEU A 1040 -3.63 -10.68 15.52
N ILE A 1041 -4.48 -9.72 15.83
CA ILE A 1041 -5.94 -9.87 15.75
C ILE A 1041 -6.56 -8.56 15.26
N ALA A 1042 -7.61 -8.63 14.44
CA ALA A 1042 -8.35 -7.46 13.98
C ALA A 1042 -8.97 -6.69 15.16
N ASP A 1043 -9.05 -5.37 15.02
CA ASP A 1043 -9.94 -4.55 15.85
C ASP A 1043 -11.38 -4.58 15.31
N ALA A 1044 -12.31 -3.91 16.00
CA ALA A 1044 -13.71 -3.90 15.60
C ALA A 1044 -13.96 -3.26 14.20
N SER A 1045 -13.05 -2.42 13.71
CA SER A 1045 -13.12 -1.85 12.35
C SER A 1045 -12.66 -2.83 11.27
N THR A 1046 -11.88 -3.86 11.64
CA THR A 1046 -11.15 -4.78 10.75
C THR A 1046 -10.09 -4.14 9.85
N GLN A 1047 -9.95 -2.81 9.86
CA GLN A 1047 -8.96 -2.04 9.11
C GLN A 1047 -7.62 -1.91 9.86
N ARG A 1048 -7.59 -2.27 11.15
CA ARG A 1048 -6.38 -2.32 11.97
C ARG A 1048 -6.21 -3.66 12.66
N GLY A 1049 -4.96 -4.05 12.85
CA GLY A 1049 -4.57 -5.23 13.61
C GLY A 1049 -3.89 -4.84 14.93
N ARG A 1050 -4.36 -5.39 16.04
CA ARG A 1050 -3.75 -5.30 17.36
C ARG A 1050 -2.67 -6.37 17.51
N ILE A 1051 -1.48 -5.98 17.97
CA ILE A 1051 -0.40 -6.91 18.31
C ILE A 1051 -0.27 -7.04 19.84
N TYR A 1052 -0.10 -8.25 20.35
CA TYR A 1052 0.18 -8.49 21.77
C TYR A 1052 1.01 -9.77 21.94
N GLY A 1053 1.73 -9.86 23.06
CA GLY A 1053 2.63 -10.97 23.36
C GLY A 1053 2.12 -11.90 24.47
N ILE A 1054 2.38 -13.20 24.32
CA ILE A 1054 2.13 -14.26 25.31
C ILE A 1054 3.41 -15.07 25.50
N ASP A 1055 3.74 -15.45 26.74
CA ASP A 1055 4.73 -16.49 26.99
C ASP A 1055 4.08 -17.87 26.79
N ARG A 1056 4.54 -18.61 25.78
CA ARG A 1056 4.02 -19.94 25.42
C ARG A 1056 4.09 -20.94 26.56
N THR A 1057 5.07 -20.80 27.46
CA THR A 1057 5.33 -21.75 28.55
C THR A 1057 4.33 -21.57 29.69
N THR A 1058 4.04 -20.32 30.03
CA THR A 1058 3.13 -19.97 31.13
C THR A 1058 1.69 -19.72 30.67
N GLY A 1059 1.48 -19.40 29.40
CA GLY A 1059 0.19 -18.98 28.83
C GLY A 1059 -0.24 -17.58 29.25
N ASN A 1060 0.62 -16.84 29.96
CA ASN A 1060 0.29 -15.51 30.48
C ASN A 1060 0.70 -14.41 29.48
N PRO A 1061 -0.05 -13.29 29.42
CA PRO A 1061 0.37 -12.10 28.68
C PRO A 1061 1.73 -11.58 29.16
N LEU A 1062 2.54 -11.08 28.23
CA LEU A 1062 3.85 -10.49 28.56
C LEU A 1062 3.64 -9.11 29.22
N THR A 1063 4.08 -8.96 30.48
CA THR A 1063 3.97 -7.69 31.23
C THR A 1063 5.25 -6.87 31.25
N ASP A 1064 6.40 -7.48 31.00
CA ASP A 1064 7.73 -6.84 31.09
C ASP A 1064 8.26 -6.36 29.73
N VAL A 1065 7.35 -5.99 28.83
CA VAL A 1065 7.66 -5.57 27.46
C VAL A 1065 7.18 -4.14 27.22
N VAL A 1066 8.02 -3.36 26.54
CA VAL A 1066 7.69 -2.01 26.08
C VAL A 1066 7.55 -2.02 24.56
N TYR A 1067 6.43 -1.53 24.05
CA TYR A 1067 6.19 -1.43 22.62
C TYR A 1067 6.43 -0.01 22.11
N ALA A 1068 7.05 0.09 20.94
CA ALA A 1068 7.15 1.32 20.16
C ALA A 1068 6.61 1.08 18.75
N MET A 1069 5.67 1.91 18.30
CA MET A 1069 5.16 1.90 16.93
C MET A 1069 5.61 3.18 16.23
N ASN A 1070 6.33 3.04 15.11
CA ASN A 1070 6.81 4.17 14.31
C ASN A 1070 7.57 5.22 15.15
N GLY A 1071 8.36 4.77 16.12
CA GLY A 1071 9.12 5.64 17.03
C GLY A 1071 8.34 6.16 18.24
N ASN A 1072 7.03 5.94 18.34
CA ASN A 1072 6.22 6.36 19.47
C ASN A 1072 5.97 5.21 20.45
N LEU A 1073 6.18 5.46 21.75
CA LEU A 1073 5.90 4.46 22.79
C LEU A 1073 4.39 4.27 22.97
N VAL A 1074 3.94 3.02 22.93
CA VAL A 1074 2.52 2.65 23.02
C VAL A 1074 2.29 1.56 24.06
N ASP A 1075 1.11 1.56 24.67
CA ASP A 1075 0.69 0.48 25.58
C ASP A 1075 0.26 -0.76 24.79
N THR A 1076 -0.46 -0.55 23.68
CA THR A 1076 -0.93 -1.61 22.79
C THR A 1076 -0.56 -1.23 21.35
N PRO A 1077 0.31 -1.99 20.68
CA PRO A 1077 0.68 -1.71 19.30
C PRO A 1077 -0.44 -2.07 18.32
N TYR A 1078 -0.76 -1.13 17.42
CA TYR A 1078 -1.69 -1.32 16.31
C TYR A 1078 -0.98 -1.07 14.98
N ILE A 1079 -1.39 -1.81 13.96
CA ILE A 1079 -0.93 -1.65 12.57
C ILE A 1079 -2.13 -1.43 11.67
N VAL A 1080 -1.95 -0.65 10.61
CA VAL A 1080 -3.00 -0.33 9.63
C VAL A 1080 -2.76 -1.16 8.36
N ASN A 1081 -3.84 -1.56 7.68
CA ASN A 1081 -3.78 -2.30 6.43
C ASN A 1081 -3.02 -1.52 5.35
N GLU A 1082 -2.36 -2.25 4.45
CA GLU A 1082 -1.59 -1.75 3.30
C GLU A 1082 -0.44 -0.77 3.61
N ASN A 1083 -0.16 -0.53 4.89
CA ASN A 1083 0.81 0.44 5.37
C ASN A 1083 2.05 -0.24 5.97
N TRP A 1084 3.22 0.34 5.68
CA TRP A 1084 4.45 -0.02 6.37
C TRP A 1084 4.48 0.58 7.78
N SER A 1085 4.86 -0.24 8.75
CA SER A 1085 5.03 0.16 10.16
C SER A 1085 6.30 -0.45 10.74
N VAL A 1086 6.88 0.22 11.74
CA VAL A 1086 8.02 -0.31 12.51
C VAL A 1086 7.57 -0.65 13.91
N LEU A 1087 7.66 -1.93 14.26
CA LEU A 1087 7.42 -2.42 15.62
C LEU A 1087 8.77 -2.57 16.34
N GLY A 1088 8.93 -1.80 17.41
CA GLY A 1088 10.00 -1.92 18.38
C GLY A 1088 9.51 -2.64 19.63
N ILE A 1089 10.25 -3.64 20.08
CA ILE A 1089 9.96 -4.43 21.27
C ILE A 1089 11.17 -4.31 22.19
N GLY A 1090 11.01 -3.61 23.31
CA GLY A 1090 12.02 -3.50 24.36
C GLY A 1090 11.68 -4.45 25.51
N PHE A 1091 12.68 -5.18 26.01
CA PHE A 1091 12.50 -6.09 27.14
C PHE A 1091 13.03 -5.44 28.41
N SER A 1092 12.16 -5.29 29.42
CA SER A 1092 12.54 -4.71 30.71
C SER A 1092 13.54 -5.62 31.42
N ASP A 1093 13.31 -6.93 31.34
CA ASP A 1093 14.27 -7.98 31.68
C ASP A 1093 14.96 -8.50 30.42
N LEU A 1094 16.29 -8.42 30.39
CA LEU A 1094 17.08 -8.84 29.22
C LEU A 1094 16.89 -10.33 28.93
N LEU A 1095 16.62 -10.68 27.67
CA LEU A 1095 16.45 -12.08 27.26
C LEU A 1095 17.79 -12.81 27.23
N ASP A 1096 17.92 -13.91 27.98
CA ASP A 1096 19.15 -14.71 28.04
C ASP A 1096 19.21 -15.75 26.88
N PHE A 1097 20.30 -15.68 26.12
CA PHE A 1097 20.69 -16.67 25.11
C PHE A 1097 22.07 -17.27 25.42
N SER A 1098 22.62 -17.04 26.62
CA SER A 1098 23.95 -17.54 26.99
C SER A 1098 24.00 -19.07 26.98
N ASN A 1099 24.97 -19.64 26.26
CA ASN A 1099 25.11 -21.09 26.04
C ASN A 1099 23.86 -21.75 25.42
N PHE A 1100 23.05 -20.98 24.72
CA PHE A 1100 21.81 -21.44 24.11
C PHE A 1100 21.73 -20.95 22.66
N SER A 1101 21.40 -21.87 21.74
CA SER A 1101 21.14 -21.51 20.35
C SER A 1101 19.65 -21.24 20.20
N GLY A 1102 19.27 -19.98 20.34
CA GLY A 1102 17.90 -19.53 20.15
C GLY A 1102 17.59 -19.13 18.72
N ARG A 1103 16.41 -18.57 18.50
CA ARG A 1103 15.97 -18.07 17.19
C ARG A 1103 14.79 -17.11 17.29
N ILE A 1104 14.63 -16.30 16.26
CA ILE A 1104 13.47 -15.44 16.03
C ILE A 1104 12.78 -15.97 14.77
N ASP A 1105 11.54 -16.44 14.91
CA ASP A 1105 10.75 -17.06 13.84
C ASP A 1105 9.66 -16.07 13.38
N MET A 1106 9.62 -15.78 12.07
CA MET A 1106 8.62 -14.94 11.40
C MET A 1106 7.61 -15.82 10.67
N THR A 1107 6.32 -15.56 10.84
CA THR A 1107 5.23 -16.32 10.21
C THR A 1107 3.97 -15.45 10.02
N GLY A 1108 2.87 -16.04 9.57
CA GLY A 1108 1.60 -15.36 9.31
C GLY A 1108 1.54 -14.59 7.99
N GLN A 1109 0.39 -13.97 7.72
CA GLN A 1109 0.12 -13.13 6.54
C GLN A 1109 0.68 -11.71 6.70
N ILE A 1110 1.95 -11.58 7.07
CA ILE A 1110 2.61 -10.28 7.19
C ILE A 1110 3.86 -10.27 6.31
N MET A 1111 4.11 -9.17 5.62
CA MET A 1111 5.40 -8.93 4.97
C MET A 1111 6.39 -8.38 5.98
N PHE A 1112 7.60 -8.92 5.97
CA PHE A 1112 8.67 -8.50 6.88
C PHE A 1112 9.83 -7.91 6.11
N ASN A 1113 10.44 -6.86 6.67
CA ASN A 1113 11.71 -6.33 6.25
C ASN A 1113 12.56 -5.95 7.48
N ASN A 1114 13.86 -5.73 7.28
CA ASN A 1114 14.80 -5.17 8.25
C ASN A 1114 14.57 -5.63 9.71
N LEU A 1115 14.76 -6.92 9.97
CA LEU A 1115 14.67 -7.49 11.31
C LEU A 1115 16.02 -7.34 12.02
N SER A 1116 16.04 -6.63 13.15
CA SER A 1116 17.24 -6.40 13.95
C SER A 1116 17.03 -6.77 15.41
N TYR A 1117 18.04 -7.37 16.04
CA TYR A 1117 18.09 -7.55 17.50
C TYR A 1117 19.35 -6.90 18.07
N TYR A 1118 19.21 -6.31 19.26
CA TYR A 1118 20.23 -5.50 19.91
C TYR A 1118 20.77 -6.22 21.14
N LEU A 1119 22.10 -6.26 21.27
CA LEU A 1119 22.79 -6.87 22.40
C LEU A 1119 22.97 -5.86 23.54
N ALA A 1120 22.88 -6.34 24.77
CA ALA A 1120 23.25 -5.54 25.94
C ALA A 1120 24.79 -5.52 26.12
N ASN A 1121 25.40 -4.34 26.31
CA ASN A 1121 26.86 -4.23 26.49
C ASN A 1121 27.31 -4.37 27.96
N ASP A 1122 28.48 -5.00 28.20
CA ASP A 1122 29.07 -5.25 29.52
C ASP A 1122 29.46 -3.99 30.32
N LEU A 1123 29.76 -2.89 29.65
CA LEU A 1123 30.03 -1.59 30.29
C LEU A 1123 28.74 -0.93 30.82
N GLN A 1124 27.60 -1.20 30.19
CA GLN A 1124 26.29 -0.66 30.60
C GLN A 1124 25.74 -1.38 31.84
N GLN A 1125 26.10 -2.65 32.06
CA GLN A 1125 25.76 -3.37 33.30
C GLN A 1125 26.53 -2.85 34.54
N ASN A 1126 27.73 -2.29 34.35
CA ASN A 1126 28.64 -1.97 35.47
C ASN A 1126 28.42 -0.58 36.12
N GLN A 1127 27.56 0.29 35.58
CA GLN A 1127 27.42 1.66 36.08
C GLN A 1127 26.28 1.90 37.09
N GLN A 1128 25.55 0.87 37.53
CA GLN A 1128 24.33 1.08 38.32
C GLN A 1128 24.06 0.04 39.42
N ILE A 1129 25.11 -0.44 40.08
CA ILE A 1129 24.95 -1.03 41.42
C ILE A 1129 25.29 0.07 42.41
N GLN A 1130 24.29 0.77 42.97
CA GLN A 1130 24.53 1.55 44.19
C GLN A 1130 24.72 0.56 45.34
N SER A 1131 25.97 0.33 45.71
CA SER A 1131 26.29 -0.50 46.86
C SER A 1131 26.19 0.29 48.17
N ARG A 1132 25.77 -0.36 49.25
CA ARG A 1132 25.81 0.20 50.60
C ARG A 1132 27.25 0.42 51.01
N VAL A 1133 27.58 1.60 51.53
CA VAL A 1133 28.86 1.78 52.23
C VAL A 1133 28.85 0.96 53.51
N TRP A 1134 30.02 0.42 53.89
CA TRP A 1134 30.13 -0.56 54.98
C TRP A 1134 29.67 -0.04 56.35
N SER A 1135 29.67 1.28 56.53
CA SER A 1135 29.10 1.97 57.69
C SER A 1135 27.56 1.89 57.78
N GLU A 1136 26.86 1.83 56.64
CA GLU A 1136 25.38 1.75 56.58
C GLU A 1136 24.89 0.32 56.82
N VAL A 1137 25.61 -0.69 56.32
CA VAL A 1137 25.29 -2.10 56.60
C VAL A 1137 25.44 -2.43 58.09
N LYS A 1138 26.37 -1.78 58.79
CA LYS A 1138 26.59 -1.97 60.22
C LYS A 1138 25.55 -1.26 61.12
N SER A 1139 24.81 -0.29 60.59
CA SER A 1139 23.92 0.60 61.39
C SER A 1139 22.43 0.48 61.10
N GLY A 1140 22.01 -0.20 60.03
CA GLY A 1140 20.60 -0.47 59.73
C GLY A 1140 20.04 -1.67 60.51
N SER A 1141 18.93 -1.48 61.23
CA SER A 1141 18.21 -2.58 61.91
C SER A 1141 17.38 -3.44 60.96
N ALA A 1142 17.02 -2.92 59.78
CA ALA A 1142 16.27 -3.66 58.74
C ALA A 1142 17.18 -4.47 57.79
N THR A 1143 18.50 -4.23 57.78
CA THR A 1143 19.45 -4.85 56.85
C THR A 1143 19.93 -6.24 57.27
N TRP A 1144 19.78 -6.59 58.55
CA TRP A 1144 20.11 -7.91 59.07
C TRP A 1144 18.88 -8.82 59.21
N GLN A 1145 17.66 -8.28 59.07
CA GLN A 1145 16.42 -9.07 59.11
C GLN A 1145 16.29 -10.07 57.94
N SER A 1146 17.00 -9.87 56.83
CA SER A 1146 17.10 -10.85 55.75
C SER A 1146 18.17 -11.94 55.99
N TRP A 1147 18.90 -11.83 57.10
CA TRP A 1147 19.96 -12.75 57.52
C TRP A 1147 19.67 -13.43 58.87
N GLU A 1148 18.80 -12.84 59.70
CA GLU A 1148 18.43 -13.35 61.02
C GLU A 1148 16.94 -13.68 61.12
N ASP A 1149 16.69 -14.87 61.66
CA ASP A 1149 15.43 -15.56 61.95
C ASP A 1149 14.43 -14.75 62.83
N PRO A 1150 13.14 -14.62 62.48
CA PRO A 1150 12.11 -14.45 63.49
C PRO A 1150 11.83 -15.82 64.12
N LEU A 1151 12.47 -16.08 65.27
CA LEU A 1151 12.28 -17.29 66.08
C LEU A 1151 10.79 -17.51 66.42
N ASP A 1152 10.05 -18.19 65.55
CA ASP A 1152 8.69 -18.61 65.82
C ASP A 1152 8.72 -19.97 66.54
N LEU A 1153 8.44 -19.91 67.84
CA LEU A 1153 8.21 -21.08 68.68
C LEU A 1153 6.78 -21.58 68.47
N ASN A 1154 6.61 -22.88 68.28
CA ASN A 1154 5.28 -23.47 68.37
C ASN A 1154 4.74 -23.40 69.82
N SER A 1155 3.46 -23.70 70.03
CA SER A 1155 2.81 -23.66 71.35
C SER A 1155 3.40 -24.63 72.39
N ASP A 1156 4.31 -25.51 72.00
CA ASP A 1156 5.00 -26.48 72.87
C ASP A 1156 6.49 -26.14 73.09
N GLY A 1157 6.99 -25.04 72.54
CA GLY A 1157 8.35 -24.53 72.79
C GLY A 1157 9.47 -25.18 71.98
N ASP A 1158 9.13 -25.90 70.91
CA ASP A 1158 10.11 -26.47 69.97
C ASP A 1158 10.32 -25.56 68.75
N TYR A 1159 11.57 -25.50 68.27
CA TYR A 1159 11.97 -24.76 67.08
C TYR A 1159 11.43 -25.42 65.80
N LEU A 1160 10.75 -24.64 64.96
CA LEU A 1160 10.34 -25.05 63.62
C LEU A 1160 11.46 -24.77 62.62
N ASP A 1161 12.09 -25.82 62.10
CA ASP A 1161 12.99 -25.71 60.95
C ASP A 1161 12.16 -25.63 59.66
N THR A 1162 11.76 -24.42 59.26
CA THR A 1162 11.16 -24.16 57.94
C THR A 1162 12.30 -23.93 56.94
N GLY A 1163 12.84 -25.01 56.40
CA GLY A 1163 13.98 -24.98 55.49
C GLY A 1163 13.70 -24.31 54.13
N GLU A 1164 13.92 -23.00 54.05
CA GLU A 1164 14.23 -22.25 52.82
C GLU A 1164 15.04 -20.99 53.20
N HIS A 1165 16.33 -20.94 52.82
CA HIS A 1165 17.27 -19.87 53.16
C HIS A 1165 17.81 -19.17 51.90
N ASP A 1166 17.38 -17.93 51.62
CA ASP A 1166 17.81 -17.17 50.42
C ASP A 1166 18.57 -15.87 50.73
N GLY A 1167 19.19 -15.77 51.90
CA GLY A 1167 19.99 -14.60 52.31
C GLY A 1167 21.31 -14.46 51.53
N THR A 1168 21.29 -13.90 50.32
CA THR A 1168 22.51 -13.65 49.53
C THR A 1168 23.21 -12.34 49.90
N TRP A 1169 24.54 -12.30 49.79
CA TRP A 1169 25.34 -11.06 49.93
C TRP A 1169 24.87 -9.92 49.01
N ARG A 1170 24.22 -10.27 47.90
CA ARG A 1170 23.60 -9.34 46.94
C ARG A 1170 22.50 -8.50 47.60
N ASN A 1171 21.67 -9.10 48.45
CA ASN A 1171 20.55 -8.42 49.14
C ASN A 1171 21.04 -7.47 50.25
N VAL A 1172 22.19 -7.77 50.84
CA VAL A 1172 22.82 -6.95 51.89
C VAL A 1172 23.56 -5.76 51.28
N ASN A 1173 24.20 -5.94 50.14
CA ASN A 1173 25.16 -4.99 49.60
C ASN A 1173 24.57 -4.00 48.59
N ILE A 1174 23.38 -4.24 48.02
CA ILE A 1174 22.78 -3.39 46.97
C ILE A 1174 21.65 -2.52 47.56
N ILE A 1175 21.73 -1.20 47.41
CA ILE A 1175 20.71 -0.21 47.84
C ILE A 1175 19.55 -0.17 46.83
N GLY A 1176 19.89 -0.29 45.56
CA GLY A 1176 18.95 -0.30 44.45
C GLY A 1176 19.69 -0.55 43.14
N THR A 1177 19.02 -1.23 42.23
CA THR A 1177 19.35 -1.23 40.80
C THR A 1177 18.52 -0.11 40.19
N SER A 1178 19.17 0.95 39.71
CA SER A 1178 18.49 1.86 38.80
C SER A 1178 18.22 1.14 37.47
N ALA A 1179 17.14 1.53 36.80
CA ALA A 1179 16.71 0.91 35.56
C ALA A 1179 17.82 0.96 34.51
N ILE A 1180 18.04 -0.19 33.89
CA ILE A 1180 18.95 -0.45 32.78
C ILE A 1180 18.87 0.71 31.78
N TYR A 1181 20.02 1.22 31.33
CA TYR A 1181 20.06 2.03 30.10
C TYR A 1181 19.79 1.08 28.94
N ASN A 1182 18.53 0.72 28.75
CA ASN A 1182 18.10 -0.16 27.68
C ASN A 1182 18.19 0.63 26.38
N ILE A 1183 18.64 0.00 25.28
CA ILE A 1183 18.59 0.65 23.98
C ILE A 1183 17.11 0.77 23.60
N SER A 1184 16.57 1.97 23.78
CA SER A 1184 15.14 2.22 23.64
C SER A 1184 14.72 2.14 22.18
N PRO A 1185 13.70 1.32 21.81
CA PRO A 1185 13.32 1.13 20.42
C PRO A 1185 12.90 2.41 19.68
N ASP A 1186 12.36 3.41 20.38
CA ASP A 1186 12.03 4.74 19.84
C ASP A 1186 13.28 5.49 19.38
N THR A 1187 14.35 5.45 20.17
CA THR A 1187 15.61 6.13 19.83
C THR A 1187 16.26 5.48 18.62
N ILE A 1188 16.22 4.13 18.52
CA ILE A 1188 16.72 3.39 17.36
C ILE A 1188 15.95 3.79 16.09
N TYR A 1189 14.62 3.87 16.18
CA TYR A 1189 13.79 4.32 15.06
C TYR A 1189 14.19 5.72 14.60
N ASN A 1190 14.36 6.66 15.54
CA ASN A 1190 14.78 8.03 15.25
C ASN A 1190 16.13 8.09 14.52
N HIS A 1191 17.07 7.18 14.83
CA HIS A 1191 18.35 7.07 14.11
C HIS A 1191 18.15 6.57 12.66
N TYR A 1192 17.17 5.69 12.42
CA TYR A 1192 16.86 5.19 11.07
C TYR A 1192 16.23 6.24 10.18
N VAL A 1193 15.35 7.08 10.72
CA VAL A 1193 14.70 8.16 9.97
C VAL A 1193 15.50 9.45 9.95
N GLY A 1194 16.51 9.59 10.82
CA GLY A 1194 17.44 10.73 10.81
C GLY A 1194 17.02 11.94 11.61
N VAL A 1195 16.04 11.81 12.51
CA VAL A 1195 15.49 12.93 13.29
C VAL A 1195 16.28 13.28 14.56
N ASP A 1196 17.27 12.46 14.95
CA ASP A 1196 18.09 12.66 16.15
C ASP A 1196 19.55 13.04 15.86
N ARG A 1197 19.85 13.42 14.62
CA ARG A 1197 21.19 13.85 14.20
C ARG A 1197 21.22 15.35 13.96
N ILE A 1198 22.23 16.01 14.52
CA ILE A 1198 22.61 17.38 14.18
C ILE A 1198 23.78 17.27 13.20
N ILE A 1199 23.56 17.66 11.94
CA ILE A 1199 24.62 17.73 10.94
C ILE A 1199 25.18 19.15 10.98
N VAL A 1200 26.48 19.28 11.22
CA VAL A 1200 27.17 20.58 11.10
C VAL A 1200 28.06 20.53 9.87
N ASP A 1201 27.78 21.43 8.94
CA ASP A 1201 28.56 21.65 7.73
C ASP A 1201 29.87 22.39 8.07
N ASP A 1202 31.00 21.92 7.57
CA ASP A 1202 32.33 22.44 7.93
C ASP A 1202 32.86 23.50 6.94
N GLU A 1203 32.08 23.86 5.92
CA GLU A 1203 32.60 24.63 4.79
C GLU A 1203 32.93 26.11 5.09
N VAL A 1204 32.46 26.73 6.18
CA VAL A 1204 32.78 28.15 6.46
C VAL A 1204 33.13 28.47 7.91
N ASP A 1205 32.48 27.89 8.92
CA ASP A 1205 32.83 28.07 10.33
C ASP A 1205 32.47 26.80 11.10
N GLY A 1206 33.47 25.98 11.44
CA GLY A 1206 33.26 24.80 12.28
C GLY A 1206 32.61 25.17 13.63
N ILE A 1207 32.11 24.17 14.37
CA ILE A 1207 31.44 24.38 15.67
C ILE A 1207 32.32 25.24 16.59
N LEU A 1208 31.96 26.50 16.75
CA LEU A 1208 32.50 27.39 17.77
C LEU A 1208 31.82 27.05 19.10
N VAL A 1209 32.32 26.01 19.75
CA VAL A 1209 31.97 25.73 21.14
C VAL A 1209 32.59 26.82 22.00
N ASP A 1210 31.77 27.76 22.49
CA ASP A 1210 32.20 28.79 23.45
C ASP A 1210 32.72 28.11 24.74
N PRO A 1211 34.03 28.05 24.98
CA PRO A 1211 34.59 27.32 26.12
C PRO A 1211 34.20 27.98 27.44
N GLU A 1212 33.83 29.26 27.44
CA GLU A 1212 33.43 29.98 28.66
C GLU A 1212 32.06 29.53 29.17
N LYS A 1213 31.19 29.02 28.30
CA LYS A 1213 29.86 28.50 28.68
C LYS A 1213 29.84 27.04 29.13
N ILE A 1214 30.96 26.31 28.98
CA ILE A 1214 31.12 24.91 29.43
C ILE A 1214 31.84 24.81 30.80
N LYS A 1215 32.15 25.95 31.46
CA LYS A 1215 32.65 25.94 32.84
C LYS A 1215 31.55 25.61 33.84
N ILE A 1216 31.17 24.33 33.94
CA ILE A 1216 30.29 23.81 35.01
C ILE A 1216 31.03 23.73 36.38
N TYR A 1217 32.35 23.99 36.42
CA TYR A 1217 33.15 23.87 37.65
C TYR A 1217 34.14 25.02 37.92
N SER A 1218 33.83 26.27 37.57
CA SER A 1218 34.73 27.40 37.93
C SER A 1218 34.56 27.92 39.36
N ASP A 1219 33.43 27.64 40.04
CA ASP A 1219 33.13 28.18 41.38
C ASP A 1219 32.99 27.11 42.47
N SER A 1220 33.54 25.91 42.26
CA SER A 1220 33.63 24.90 43.33
C SER A 1220 34.87 25.16 44.20
N ASN A 1221 34.67 25.81 45.36
CA ASN A 1221 35.67 25.84 46.43
C ASN A 1221 35.78 24.44 47.07
N TRP A 1222 36.86 23.74 46.78
CA TRP A 1222 37.17 22.47 47.43
C TRP A 1222 37.72 22.73 48.84
N SER A 1223 36.92 22.45 49.87
CA SER A 1223 37.43 22.36 51.25
C SER A 1223 37.76 20.91 51.59
N ILE A 1224 39.05 20.59 51.69
CA ILE A 1224 39.52 19.32 52.27
C ILE A 1224 39.46 19.45 53.80
N SER A 1225 38.68 18.57 54.45
CA SER A 1225 38.71 18.35 55.89
C SER A 1225 39.31 16.97 56.15
N LEU A 1226 40.53 16.92 56.66
CA LEU A 1226 41.15 15.70 57.18
C LEU A 1226 40.67 15.50 58.62
N LYS A 1227 39.81 14.50 58.85
CA LYS A 1227 39.54 13.97 60.19
C LYS A 1227 40.33 12.68 60.39
N THR A 1228 41.26 12.72 61.33
CA THR A 1228 41.96 11.53 61.83
C THR A 1228 40.99 10.71 62.69
N PRO A 1229 40.90 9.37 62.52
CA PRO A 1229 39.96 8.55 63.29
C PRO A 1229 40.36 8.48 64.77
N ALA A 1230 39.38 8.51 65.66
CA ALA A 1230 39.48 8.01 67.03
C ALA A 1230 38.62 6.75 67.15
#